data_AF-I6XQ11-F1
#
_entry.id   AF-I6XQ11-F1
#
_cell.length_a   1.000
_cell.length_b   1.000
_cell.length_c   1.000
_cell.angle_alpha   90.00
_cell.angle_beta   90.00
_cell.angle_gamma   90.00
#
_symmetry.space_group_name_H-M   'P 1'
#
loop_
_entity.id
_entity.type
_entity.pdbx_description
1 polymer ?
#
loop_
_entity_poly.entity_id
_entity_poly.type
_entity_poly.pdbx_seq_one_letter_code
_entity_poly.pdbx_strand_id
1 'polypeptide(L)'
;KQKLAQEVMMSMSMRETISGNYNTKEDIKTLMKSSFKKPNAAVGQSGLQALYETMFRNYGILVGQVLVTKPDFYNDHTRQQLFTTINELLQLNIIPIINTNDAVSPPPQKDEDPEGVLGIKDNDSLAARVAVETRADLAILMSDVDGIYDRSPSHEDARVMHNFNPVDLAKVEFGEKSDAGTGGMESKVRSALWALENGSSVVICNGMKYNTIRKIMRGDKVGSFFTKAEVDAMPVEVLAKNARSGSRRLQALAPEARAKIINKIADSLISRQDEIMSVNELDLRQARLDGVVGAMYSRLAFSPQKIQALATGLKQIAATSYQNVGKVVRRTKVSDTMDLVQRTVPIGVLMVIFESRPDALPQVASLAIASANGLLMKGGKEATNSNNLLMNIVKEALSEYGCADAISMVSKREAIGDLLKMDQYIDLVIPRGSGELVKSIKEQSKMIPVLGHAEGVCHVYVDKYADLEKARAIVKDSKTDYPAACNAMETLLVHEDLLKTPVFDKICSTLKESGVAIFSGPTLAKHLTFGPPQAHSLKHEYGDMACTIEIVKDMYDAIDHIHKFGSSHTDVIVTDNEENAQIFLESVDSACVFANCSSRMADGYRLGLGAEVGISTGRIHARGPVGVEGLLTTKWVLNGDGDIAADYA
;
A
#
# COMPACT_ATOMS: atom_id res chain seq x y z
N LYS A 1 14.94 49.49 5.54
CA LYS A 1 14.18 50.36 4.62
C LYS A 1 13.32 51.40 5.35
N GLN A 2 12.26 51.02 6.08
CA GLN A 2 11.39 52.00 6.79
C GLN A 2 12.13 52.83 7.85
N LYS A 3 12.90 52.20 8.75
CA LYS A 3 13.72 52.92 9.76
C LYS A 3 14.72 53.90 9.15
N LEU A 4 15.41 53.49 8.08
CA LEU A 4 16.37 54.33 7.36
C LEU A 4 15.70 55.48 6.60
N ALA A 5 14.50 55.27 6.04
CA ALA A 5 13.73 56.35 5.43
C ALA A 5 13.26 57.38 6.49
N GLN A 6 12.94 56.91 7.70
CA GLN A 6 12.56 57.76 8.83
C GLN A 6 13.76 58.58 9.36
N GLU A 7 14.94 57.95 9.52
CA GLU A 7 16.21 58.61 9.87
C GLU A 7 16.68 59.61 8.80
N VAL A 8 16.53 59.27 7.51
CA VAL A 8 16.83 60.20 6.41
C VAL A 8 15.88 61.40 6.46
N MET A 9 14.58 61.21 6.70
CA MET A 9 13.65 62.33 6.89
C MET A 9 13.98 63.18 8.12
N MET A 10 14.43 62.58 9.23
CA MET A 10 14.83 63.33 10.44
C MET A 10 16.16 64.08 10.25
N SER A 11 17.09 63.58 9.44
CA SER A 11 18.38 64.21 9.16
C SER A 11 18.36 65.22 8.01
N MET A 12 17.23 65.38 7.30
CA MET A 12 17.08 66.36 6.21
C MET A 12 17.29 67.80 6.69
N SER A 13 16.82 68.16 7.90
CA SER A 13 17.01 69.53 8.42
C SER A 13 18.48 69.88 8.73
N MET A 14 19.36 68.87 8.87
CA MET A 14 20.80 69.07 9.08
C MET A 14 21.59 69.02 7.76
N ARG A 15 21.10 68.32 6.73
CA ARG A 15 21.78 68.17 5.43
C ARG A 15 21.52 69.33 4.48
N GLU A 16 20.35 69.98 4.56
CA GLU A 16 20.06 71.22 3.80
C GLU A 16 21.07 72.34 4.11
N THR A 17 21.69 72.30 5.30
CA THR A 17 22.72 73.26 5.74
C THR A 17 24.13 72.97 5.19
N ILE A 18 24.37 71.79 4.57
CA ILE A 18 25.73 71.32 4.24
C ILE A 18 25.94 70.99 2.74
N SER A 19 24.91 70.77 1.93
CA SER A 19 25.11 70.56 0.48
C SER A 19 24.02 71.17 -0.41
N GLY A 20 24.40 72.22 -1.15
CA GLY A 20 23.48 73.04 -1.95
C GLY A 20 23.10 72.52 -3.34
N ASN A 21 23.11 71.21 -3.64
CA ASN A 21 23.04 70.73 -5.04
C ASN A 21 22.09 69.56 -5.38
N TYR A 22 20.99 69.35 -4.66
CA TYR A 22 19.96 68.38 -5.10
C TYR A 22 18.55 68.96 -5.08
N ASN A 23 18.14 69.57 -6.19
CA ASN A 23 16.80 70.12 -6.38
C ASN A 23 15.99 69.22 -7.34
N THR A 24 15.28 68.22 -6.79
CA THR A 24 13.90 67.82 -7.14
C THR A 24 13.46 66.55 -6.37
N LYS A 25 12.17 66.44 -6.04
CA LYS A 25 11.56 65.30 -5.33
C LYS A 25 11.66 63.96 -6.08
N GLU A 26 11.77 63.99 -7.42
CA GLU A 26 11.92 62.78 -8.25
C GLU A 26 13.34 62.21 -8.22
N ASP A 27 14.37 63.06 -8.21
CA ASP A 27 15.76 62.63 -8.07
C ASP A 27 16.00 61.93 -6.72
N ILE A 28 15.35 62.42 -5.66
CA ILE A 28 15.44 61.85 -4.31
C ILE A 28 14.74 60.48 -4.22
N LYS A 29 13.58 60.32 -4.88
CA LYS A 29 12.84 59.04 -4.92
C LYS A 29 13.63 57.97 -5.70
N THR A 30 14.37 58.41 -6.72
CA THR A 30 15.26 57.56 -7.53
C THR A 30 16.53 57.20 -6.76
N LEU A 31 17.15 58.15 -6.04
CA LEU A 31 18.25 57.93 -5.10
C LEU A 31 17.87 56.98 -3.95
N MET A 32 16.64 57.09 -3.41
CA MET A 32 16.15 56.21 -2.35
C MET A 32 15.95 54.76 -2.82
N LYS A 33 15.62 54.54 -4.10
CA LYS A 33 15.43 53.20 -4.67
C LYS A 33 16.76 52.48 -4.98
N SER A 34 17.81 53.19 -5.39
CA SER A 34 19.07 52.57 -5.83
C SER A 34 20.25 52.74 -4.85
N SER A 35 20.37 53.86 -4.13
CA SER A 35 21.63 54.24 -3.44
C SER A 35 21.82 53.71 -2.02
N PHE A 36 20.81 53.12 -1.37
CA PHE A 36 20.92 52.70 0.04
C PHE A 36 21.01 51.18 0.27
N LYS A 37 21.35 50.36 -0.74
CA LYS A 37 21.42 48.89 -0.54
C LYS A 37 22.40 48.50 0.59
N LYS A 38 23.63 49.04 0.57
CA LYS A 38 24.67 48.74 1.58
C LYS A 38 24.32 49.24 2.99
N PRO A 39 23.88 50.50 3.19
CA PRO A 39 23.41 50.97 4.50
C PRO A 39 22.18 50.21 5.01
N ASN A 40 21.24 49.83 4.13
CA ASN A 40 20.09 49.02 4.52
C ASN A 40 20.50 47.62 5.00
N ALA A 41 21.48 47.00 4.34
CA ALA A 41 22.02 45.72 4.78
C ALA A 41 22.71 45.84 6.14
N ALA A 42 23.57 46.85 6.34
CA ALA A 42 24.28 47.07 7.60
C ALA A 42 23.33 47.24 8.80
N VAL A 43 22.29 48.08 8.65
CA VAL A 43 21.29 48.31 9.72
C VAL A 43 20.34 47.13 9.87
N GLY A 44 19.99 46.45 8.78
CA GLY A 44 19.13 45.27 8.81
C GLY A 44 19.78 44.09 9.53
N GLN A 45 21.08 43.90 9.33
CA GLN A 45 21.85 42.78 9.88
C GLN A 45 21.92 42.80 11.40
N SER A 46 22.12 43.97 12.01
CA SER A 46 22.15 44.09 13.48
C SER A 46 20.78 43.78 14.10
N GLY A 47 19.70 44.25 13.47
CA GLY A 47 18.34 43.94 13.90
C GLY A 47 17.98 42.46 13.77
N LEU A 48 18.39 41.82 12.68
CA LEU A 48 18.19 40.38 12.46
C LEU A 48 18.94 39.54 13.50
N GLN A 49 20.19 39.89 13.80
CA GLN A 49 20.99 39.19 14.80
C GLN A 49 20.38 39.30 16.20
N ALA A 50 19.91 40.49 16.58
CA ALA A 50 19.25 40.69 17.88
C ALA A 50 17.99 39.82 18.03
N LEU A 51 17.25 39.62 16.94
CA LEU A 51 16.09 38.73 16.93
C LEU A 51 16.50 37.26 17.12
N TYR A 52 17.51 36.79 16.40
CA TYR A 52 18.04 35.44 16.58
C TYR A 52 18.53 35.21 18.01
N GLU A 53 19.30 36.14 18.55
CA GLU A 53 19.81 36.07 19.93
C GLU A 53 18.66 35.99 20.95
N THR A 54 17.62 36.82 20.79
CA THR A 54 16.45 36.81 21.67
C THR A 54 15.70 35.48 21.59
N MET A 55 15.47 34.97 20.38
CA MET A 55 14.71 33.73 20.17
C MET A 55 15.45 32.49 20.70
N PHE A 56 16.75 32.37 20.45
CA PHE A 56 17.55 31.23 20.89
C PHE A 56 17.89 31.29 22.38
N ARG A 57 18.02 32.49 22.97
CA ARG A 57 18.23 32.66 24.41
C ARG A 57 17.08 32.08 25.24
N ASN A 58 15.85 32.11 24.75
CA ASN A 58 14.70 31.47 25.43
C ASN A 58 14.85 29.95 25.59
N TYR A 59 15.72 29.33 24.79
CA TYR A 59 16.04 27.90 24.85
C TYR A 59 17.41 27.62 25.50
N GLY A 60 18.06 28.64 26.06
CA GLY A 60 19.38 28.50 26.68
C GLY A 60 20.52 28.30 25.68
N ILE A 61 20.31 28.62 24.39
CA ILE A 61 21.28 28.41 23.33
C ILE A 61 21.92 29.75 22.94
N LEU A 62 23.25 29.75 22.81
CA LEU A 62 24.00 30.91 22.32
C LEU A 62 24.09 30.89 20.80
N VAL A 63 24.10 32.08 20.19
CA VAL A 63 24.28 32.26 18.75
C VAL A 63 25.52 33.10 18.47
N GLY A 64 26.29 32.75 17.43
CA GLY A 64 27.46 33.49 16.98
C GLY A 64 27.23 34.06 15.58
N GLN A 65 27.51 35.34 15.35
CA GLN A 65 27.38 35.93 14.01
C GLN A 65 28.64 35.68 13.18
N VAL A 66 28.46 35.21 11.95
CA VAL A 66 29.54 35.05 10.97
C VAL A 66 29.13 35.75 9.68
N LEU A 67 29.87 36.79 9.30
CA LEU A 67 29.62 37.55 8.08
C LEU A 67 30.64 37.17 7.02
N VAL A 68 30.16 36.78 5.84
CA VAL A 68 31.01 36.27 4.76
C VAL A 68 30.88 37.10 3.50
N THR A 69 31.94 37.13 2.69
CA THR A 69 31.99 37.77 1.39
C THR A 69 32.37 36.74 0.32
N LYS A 70 32.11 37.04 -0.96
CA LYS A 70 32.47 36.14 -2.07
C LYS A 70 33.93 35.64 -2.00
N PRO A 71 34.95 36.50 -1.79
CA PRO A 71 36.36 36.07 -1.72
C PRO A 71 36.67 35.04 -0.64
N ASP A 72 35.92 35.03 0.47
CA ASP A 72 36.19 34.14 1.62
C ASP A 72 36.08 32.65 1.24
N PHE A 73 35.32 32.34 0.19
CA PHE A 73 35.15 30.98 -0.31
C PHE A 73 36.05 30.61 -1.49
N TYR A 74 36.73 31.58 -2.11
CA TYR A 74 37.65 31.33 -3.24
C TYR A 74 39.10 31.26 -2.79
N ASN A 75 39.46 31.98 -1.73
CA ASN A 75 40.80 31.89 -1.14
C ASN A 75 40.84 30.73 -0.13
N ASP A 76 41.72 29.75 -0.39
CA ASP A 76 41.84 28.54 0.41
C ASP A 76 42.12 28.81 1.89
N HIS A 77 42.95 29.81 2.19
CA HIS A 77 43.33 30.11 3.57
C HIS A 77 42.16 30.70 4.36
N THR A 78 41.44 31.68 3.80
CA THR A 78 40.26 32.28 4.44
C THR A 78 39.12 31.28 4.54
N ARG A 79 38.96 30.41 3.54
CA ARG A 79 37.96 29.34 3.54
C ARG A 79 38.21 28.36 4.68
N GLN A 80 39.44 27.88 4.83
CA GLN A 80 39.80 26.97 5.92
C GLN A 80 39.56 27.59 7.29
N GLN A 81 39.91 28.88 7.46
CA GLN A 81 39.66 29.58 8.72
C GLN A 81 38.16 29.70 9.01
N LEU A 82 37.35 30.10 8.03
CA LEU A 82 35.90 30.21 8.15
C LEU A 82 35.27 28.90 8.66
N PHE A 83 35.58 27.78 8.02
CA PHE A 83 35.00 26.49 8.39
C PHE A 83 35.58 25.92 9.68
N THR A 84 36.85 26.20 9.99
CA THR A 84 37.41 25.91 11.32
C THR A 84 36.63 26.64 12.41
N THR A 85 36.39 27.94 12.25
CA THR A 85 35.61 28.73 13.20
C THR A 85 34.17 28.24 13.33
N ILE A 86 33.51 27.88 12.23
CA ILE A 86 32.15 27.30 12.27
C ILE A 86 32.14 26.01 13.11
N ASN A 87 33.11 25.12 12.89
CA ASN A 87 33.22 23.87 13.63
C ASN A 87 33.51 24.10 15.12
N GLU A 88 34.40 25.03 15.46
CA GLU A 88 34.70 25.41 16.84
C GLU A 88 33.48 25.98 17.56
N LEU A 89 32.70 26.85 16.89
CA LEU A 89 31.45 27.37 17.45
C LEU A 89 30.46 26.25 17.76
N LEU A 90 30.29 25.30 16.84
CA LEU A 90 29.41 24.14 17.04
C LEU A 90 29.90 23.24 18.19
N GLN A 91 31.20 23.03 18.34
CA GLN A 91 31.79 22.28 19.47
C GLN A 91 31.53 22.95 20.83
N LEU A 92 31.42 24.28 20.84
CA LEU A 92 31.08 25.07 22.03
C LEU A 92 29.56 25.15 22.29
N ASN A 93 28.73 24.40 21.55
CA ASN A 93 27.26 24.50 21.56
C ASN A 93 26.73 25.89 21.20
N ILE A 94 27.46 26.64 20.36
CA ILE A 94 27.05 27.94 19.85
C ILE A 94 26.56 27.74 18.41
N ILE A 95 25.34 28.20 18.11
CA ILE A 95 24.78 28.11 16.75
C ILE A 95 25.33 29.25 15.89
N PRO A 96 26.07 28.97 14.80
CA PRO A 96 26.55 30.00 13.89
C PRO A 96 25.41 30.52 13.01
N ILE A 97 25.18 31.82 13.02
CA ILE A 97 24.28 32.56 12.13
C ILE A 97 25.13 33.19 11.04
N ILE A 98 25.08 32.59 9.85
CA ILE A 98 25.93 32.97 8.70
C ILE A 98 25.11 33.82 7.74
N ASN A 99 25.64 34.98 7.32
CA ASN A 99 25.02 35.80 6.28
C ASN A 99 26.06 36.49 5.40
N THR A 100 25.68 36.91 4.19
CA THR A 100 26.56 37.73 3.33
C THR A 100 26.75 39.13 3.91
N ASN A 101 27.98 39.64 3.84
CA ASN A 101 28.30 41.00 4.23
C ASN A 101 28.06 41.98 3.08
N ASP A 102 26.79 42.21 2.75
CA ASP A 102 26.39 43.11 1.67
C ASP A 102 26.78 44.57 1.94
N ALA A 103 27.10 44.92 3.19
CA ALA A 103 27.55 46.27 3.56
C ALA A 103 28.89 46.63 2.91
N VAL A 104 29.80 45.66 2.74
CA VAL A 104 31.16 45.86 2.22
C VAL A 104 31.41 45.14 0.89
N SER A 105 30.45 44.35 0.41
CA SER A 105 30.62 43.60 -0.84
C SER A 105 30.82 44.53 -2.07
N PRO A 106 31.74 44.19 -2.99
CA PRO A 106 31.95 44.95 -4.22
C PRO A 106 30.69 44.92 -5.12
N PRO A 107 30.49 45.93 -6.01
CA PRO A 107 29.37 45.92 -6.96
C PRO A 107 29.41 44.66 -7.83
N PRO A 108 28.26 44.14 -8.28
CA PRO A 108 28.20 42.90 -9.05
C PRO A 108 29.03 43.06 -10.34
N GLN A 109 30.16 42.36 -10.39
CA GLN A 109 30.87 42.13 -11.64
C GLN A 109 30.08 41.08 -12.45
N LYS A 110 30.23 41.07 -13.77
CA LYS A 110 29.70 39.98 -14.61
C LYS A 110 30.44 38.70 -14.19
N ASP A 111 29.83 37.92 -13.31
CA ASP A 111 30.39 36.66 -12.80
C ASP A 111 30.55 35.68 -13.98
N GLU A 112 31.78 35.42 -14.42
CA GLU A 112 32.13 34.15 -15.05
C GLU A 112 32.32 33.15 -13.90
N ASP A 113 31.34 32.26 -13.70
CA ASP A 113 31.46 31.19 -12.71
C ASP A 113 32.59 30.24 -13.18
N PRO A 114 33.67 30.00 -12.40
CA PRO A 114 34.67 29.00 -12.77
C PRO A 114 34.02 27.60 -12.82
N GLU A 115 34.42 26.77 -13.80
CA GLU A 115 33.81 25.45 -14.05
C GLU A 115 33.67 24.62 -12.75
N GLY A 116 32.44 24.25 -12.43
CA GLY A 116 32.11 23.36 -11.28
C GLY A 116 31.85 24.05 -9.94
N VAL A 117 32.00 25.37 -9.81
CA VAL A 117 31.81 26.08 -8.53
C VAL A 117 30.52 26.91 -8.51
N LEU A 118 29.63 26.67 -7.55
CA LEU A 118 28.42 27.48 -7.37
C LEU A 118 28.78 28.91 -6.90
N GLY A 119 28.58 29.90 -7.78
CA GLY A 119 28.75 31.31 -7.45
C GLY A 119 27.71 31.77 -6.42
N ILE A 120 28.16 32.45 -5.36
CA ILE A 120 27.29 32.96 -4.28
C ILE A 120 26.55 34.19 -4.79
N LYS A 121 25.28 34.01 -5.15
CA LYS A 121 24.42 35.06 -5.74
C LYS A 121 23.27 35.44 -4.82
N ASP A 122 22.86 34.53 -3.93
CA ASP A 122 21.75 34.67 -2.98
C ASP A 122 22.00 33.80 -1.73
N ASN A 123 21.09 33.91 -0.74
CA ASN A 123 21.19 33.13 0.51
C ASN A 123 21.03 31.63 0.27
N ASP A 124 20.30 31.22 -0.77
CA ASP A 124 20.07 29.83 -1.11
C ASP A 124 21.38 29.16 -1.58
N SER A 125 22.15 29.85 -2.45
CA SER A 125 23.48 29.40 -2.90
C SER A 125 24.52 29.44 -1.79
N LEU A 126 24.46 30.43 -0.88
CA LEU A 126 25.29 30.45 0.31
C LEU A 126 25.00 29.24 1.22
N ALA A 127 23.73 28.96 1.51
CA ALA A 127 23.32 27.85 2.36
C ALA A 127 23.75 26.49 1.78
N ALA A 128 23.57 26.29 0.48
CA ALA A 128 24.03 25.09 -0.22
C ALA A 128 25.55 24.90 -0.10
N ARG A 129 26.33 25.98 -0.29
CA ARG A 129 27.80 25.93 -0.20
C ARG A 129 28.29 25.64 1.20
N VAL A 130 27.69 26.27 2.22
CA VAL A 130 28.01 25.99 3.62
C VAL A 130 27.68 24.54 3.95
N ALA A 131 26.51 24.02 3.54
CA ALA A 131 26.10 22.65 3.83
C ALA A 131 27.08 21.60 3.26
N VAL A 132 27.56 21.80 2.04
CA VAL A 132 28.53 20.89 1.40
C VAL A 132 29.88 20.93 2.10
N GLU A 133 30.40 22.12 2.37
CA GLU A 133 31.72 22.29 2.99
C GLU A 133 31.75 21.83 4.45
N THR A 134 30.64 21.96 5.18
CA THR A 134 30.49 21.38 6.53
C THR A 134 30.12 19.90 6.52
N ARG A 135 29.90 19.30 5.34
CA ARG A 135 29.42 17.91 5.17
C ARG A 135 28.12 17.63 5.94
N ALA A 136 27.17 18.56 5.87
CA ALA A 136 25.87 18.39 6.49
C ALA A 136 25.10 17.24 5.84
N ASP A 137 24.47 16.40 6.66
CA ASP A 137 23.61 15.31 6.20
C ASP A 137 22.36 15.85 5.48
N LEU A 138 21.85 17.01 5.94
CA LEU A 138 20.60 17.60 5.48
C LEU A 138 20.63 19.13 5.55
N ALA A 139 20.28 19.77 4.44
CA ALA A 139 20.00 21.20 4.35
C ALA A 139 18.49 21.45 4.18
N ILE A 140 17.93 22.39 4.94
CA ILE A 140 16.51 22.78 4.84
C ILE A 140 16.44 24.21 4.32
N LEU A 141 15.91 24.38 3.11
CA LEU A 141 15.64 25.66 2.49
C LEU A 141 14.17 26.05 2.75
N MET A 142 13.97 27.10 3.54
CA MET A 142 12.64 27.58 3.88
C MET A 142 12.19 28.67 2.90
N SER A 143 11.06 28.45 2.24
CA SER A 143 10.40 29.40 1.32
C SER A 143 9.01 29.78 1.83
N ASP A 144 8.35 30.65 1.10
CA ASP A 144 6.92 31.00 1.18
C ASP A 144 5.99 29.98 0.48
N VAL A 145 6.53 29.10 -0.34
CA VAL A 145 5.78 28.02 -1.03
C VAL A 145 5.89 26.68 -0.30
N ASP A 146 4.91 25.80 -0.53
CA ASP A 146 4.84 24.48 0.11
C ASP A 146 5.88 23.48 -0.37
N GLY A 147 6.45 23.69 -1.56
CA GLY A 147 7.48 22.87 -2.19
C GLY A 147 7.49 23.11 -3.70
N ILE A 148 8.07 22.18 -4.45
CA ILE A 148 8.03 22.16 -5.92
C ILE A 148 6.71 21.53 -6.35
N TYR A 149 6.01 22.14 -7.30
CA TYR A 149 4.75 21.61 -7.83
C TYR A 149 4.95 20.85 -9.15
N ASP A 150 4.09 19.88 -9.43
CA ASP A 150 4.06 19.11 -10.69
C ASP A 150 3.62 19.95 -11.90
N ARG A 151 2.95 21.09 -11.65
CA ARG A 151 2.48 22.07 -12.64
C ARG A 151 2.39 23.44 -11.99
N SER A 152 2.08 24.48 -12.77
CA SER A 152 1.92 25.84 -12.23
C SER A 152 0.98 25.85 -11.00
N PRO A 153 1.37 26.48 -9.87
CA PRO A 153 0.58 26.53 -8.64
C PRO A 153 -0.82 27.13 -8.77
N SER A 154 -1.10 27.81 -9.89
CA SER A 154 -2.39 28.43 -10.21
C SER A 154 -3.43 27.45 -10.78
N HIS A 155 -3.05 26.22 -11.11
CA HIS A 155 -3.97 25.18 -11.55
C HIS A 155 -4.63 24.45 -10.36
N GLU A 156 -5.94 24.20 -10.43
CA GLU A 156 -6.70 23.51 -9.35
C GLU A 156 -6.16 22.10 -9.01
N ASP A 157 -5.46 21.45 -9.94
CA ASP A 157 -4.85 20.13 -9.77
C ASP A 157 -3.36 20.16 -9.39
N ALA A 158 -2.77 21.32 -9.11
CA ALA A 158 -1.35 21.43 -8.78
C ALA A 158 -1.00 20.77 -7.44
N ARG A 159 -0.01 19.88 -7.44
CA ARG A 159 0.41 19.13 -6.25
C ARG A 159 1.89 19.30 -5.97
N VAL A 160 2.22 19.36 -4.69
CA VAL A 160 3.61 19.39 -4.22
C VAL A 160 4.26 18.02 -4.45
N MET A 161 5.35 18.01 -5.19
CA MET A 161 6.22 16.86 -5.37
C MET A 161 7.06 16.66 -4.12
N HIS A 162 6.70 15.67 -3.30
CA HIS A 162 7.39 15.41 -2.04
C HIS A 162 8.79 14.82 -2.20
N ASN A 163 9.06 14.16 -3.33
CA ASN A 163 10.39 13.68 -3.70
C ASN A 163 10.73 14.27 -5.06
N PHE A 164 11.94 14.80 -5.19
CA PHE A 164 12.44 15.38 -6.43
C PHE A 164 13.76 14.72 -6.82
N ASN A 165 13.79 14.14 -8.01
CA ASN A 165 15.00 13.56 -8.60
C ASN A 165 15.55 14.51 -9.68
N PRO A 166 16.88 14.70 -9.77
CA PRO A 166 17.50 15.49 -10.84
C PRO A 166 17.06 15.14 -12.27
N VAL A 167 16.66 13.90 -12.53
CA VAL A 167 16.16 13.44 -13.85
C VAL A 167 14.81 14.07 -14.22
N ASP A 168 14.01 14.49 -13.24
CA ASP A 168 12.69 15.09 -13.44
C ASP A 168 12.74 16.61 -13.71
N LEU A 169 13.94 17.21 -13.81
CA LEU A 169 14.11 18.65 -14.04
C LEU A 169 13.41 19.15 -15.31
N ALA A 170 13.36 18.31 -16.36
CA ALA A 170 12.72 18.64 -17.63
C ALA A 170 11.18 18.70 -17.55
N LYS A 171 10.57 18.26 -16.44
CA LYS A 171 9.11 18.19 -16.24
C LYS A 171 8.57 19.34 -15.39
N VAL A 172 9.41 20.26 -14.91
CA VAL A 172 9.01 21.34 -13.99
C VAL A 172 8.95 22.68 -14.73
N GLU A 173 7.82 23.37 -14.60
CA GLU A 173 7.67 24.76 -15.06
C GLU A 173 7.88 25.74 -13.89
N PHE A 174 8.80 26.70 -14.05
CA PHE A 174 9.07 27.73 -13.05
C PHE A 174 8.24 29.00 -13.32
N GLY A 175 7.55 29.51 -12.28
CA GLY A 175 6.79 30.77 -12.35
C GLY A 175 7.68 32.03 -12.31
N GLU A 176 7.08 33.18 -12.63
CA GLU A 176 7.76 34.49 -12.69
C GLU A 176 8.28 34.98 -11.31
N LYS A 177 9.33 35.81 -11.34
CA LYS A 177 10.01 36.35 -10.14
C LYS A 177 9.11 37.35 -9.41
N SER A 178 9.09 37.31 -8.07
CA SER A 178 8.39 38.31 -7.26
C SER A 178 9.18 39.62 -7.11
N ASP A 179 8.48 40.76 -7.04
CA ASP A 179 9.04 42.13 -7.03
C ASP A 179 9.99 42.47 -5.86
N ALA A 180 10.07 41.63 -4.83
CA ALA A 180 10.83 41.88 -3.60
C ALA A 180 11.99 40.90 -3.35
N GLY A 181 12.07 39.78 -4.08
CA GLY A 181 13.08 38.73 -3.91
C GLY A 181 14.18 38.80 -4.98
N THR A 182 15.43 38.55 -4.60
CA THR A 182 16.56 38.51 -5.56
C THR A 182 16.70 37.17 -6.28
N GLY A 183 16.04 36.10 -5.81
CA GLY A 183 16.13 34.74 -6.39
C GLY A 183 14.75 34.07 -6.48
N GLY A 184 14.41 33.57 -7.68
CA GLY A 184 13.18 32.80 -7.94
C GLY A 184 13.30 31.32 -7.53
N MET A 185 12.23 30.54 -7.71
CA MET A 185 12.22 29.09 -7.44
C MET A 185 13.29 28.32 -8.20
N GLU A 186 13.64 28.77 -9.41
CA GLU A 186 14.73 28.24 -10.23
C GLU A 186 16.09 28.30 -9.49
N SER A 187 16.39 29.40 -8.79
CA SER A 187 17.64 29.55 -8.05
C SER A 187 17.72 28.56 -6.88
N LYS A 188 16.60 28.37 -6.17
CA LYS A 188 16.48 27.42 -5.06
C LYS A 188 16.69 25.99 -5.51
N VAL A 189 16.05 25.60 -6.62
CA VAL A 189 16.19 24.26 -7.19
C VAL A 189 17.63 24.02 -7.66
N ARG A 190 18.27 25.00 -8.32
CA ARG A 190 19.67 24.87 -8.74
C ARG A 190 20.63 24.71 -7.55
N SER A 191 20.45 25.50 -6.50
CA SER A 191 21.25 25.40 -5.27
C SER A 191 21.05 24.05 -4.56
N ALA A 192 19.80 23.56 -4.51
CA ALA A 192 19.47 22.25 -3.94
C ALA A 192 20.09 21.08 -4.72
N LEU A 193 20.09 21.16 -6.05
CA LEU A 193 20.72 20.16 -6.92
C LEU A 193 22.23 20.12 -6.76
N TRP A 194 22.88 21.28 -6.73
CA TRP A 194 24.32 21.35 -6.53
C TRP A 194 24.74 20.77 -5.17
N ALA A 195 23.99 21.06 -4.10
CA ALA A 195 24.24 20.46 -2.78
C ALA A 195 24.05 18.93 -2.80
N LEU A 196 23.00 18.45 -3.47
CA LEU A 196 22.74 17.01 -3.63
C LEU A 196 23.87 16.32 -4.41
N GLU A 197 24.34 16.92 -5.50
CA GLU A 197 25.45 16.41 -6.30
C GLU A 197 26.70 16.22 -5.46
N ASN A 198 26.98 17.17 -4.56
CA ASN A 198 28.15 17.20 -3.68
C ASN A 198 27.94 16.50 -2.32
N GLY A 199 26.84 15.76 -2.15
CA GLY A 199 26.68 14.81 -1.04
C GLY A 199 25.82 15.26 0.14
N SER A 200 25.15 16.41 0.07
CA SER A 200 24.21 16.89 1.09
C SER A 200 22.76 16.77 0.61
N SER A 201 21.90 16.09 1.38
CA SER A 201 20.47 16.01 1.03
C SER A 201 19.78 17.36 1.28
N VAL A 202 18.76 17.70 0.49
CA VAL A 202 18.09 19.01 0.59
C VAL A 202 16.58 18.87 0.68
N VAL A 203 15.94 19.68 1.53
CA VAL A 203 14.47 19.85 1.55
C VAL A 203 14.11 21.29 1.27
N ILE A 204 13.21 21.54 0.32
CA ILE A 204 12.55 22.84 0.14
C ILE A 204 11.16 22.77 0.76
N CYS A 205 10.84 23.65 1.71
CA CYS A 205 9.56 23.63 2.43
C CYS A 205 9.05 25.02 2.79
N ASN A 206 7.76 25.12 3.16
CA ASN A 206 7.18 26.36 3.64
C ASN A 206 7.62 26.71 5.07
N GLY A 207 8.35 27.81 5.22
CA GLY A 207 8.83 28.32 6.51
C GLY A 207 7.75 28.94 7.39
N MET A 208 6.58 29.28 6.83
CA MET A 208 5.46 29.88 7.57
C MET A 208 4.56 28.84 8.25
N LYS A 209 4.71 27.55 7.90
CA LYS A 209 3.93 26.47 8.49
C LYS A 209 4.47 26.05 9.86
N TYR A 210 3.56 25.84 10.80
CA TYR A 210 3.91 25.47 12.17
C TYR A 210 4.56 24.08 12.24
N ASN A 211 5.65 23.95 13.01
CA ASN A 211 6.40 22.71 13.25
C ASN A 211 7.01 22.03 12.01
N THR A 212 7.22 22.75 10.91
CA THR A 212 7.78 22.18 9.67
C THR A 212 9.10 21.45 9.88
N ILE A 213 10.08 22.07 10.55
CA ILE A 213 11.40 21.45 10.79
C ILE A 213 11.27 20.14 11.57
N ARG A 214 10.45 20.11 12.62
CA ARG A 214 10.26 18.92 13.46
C ARG A 214 9.58 17.78 12.70
N LYS A 215 8.65 18.09 11.79
CA LYS A 215 8.00 17.11 10.92
C LYS A 215 8.99 16.49 9.92
N ILE A 216 9.84 17.32 9.31
CA ILE A 216 10.90 16.87 8.41
C ILE A 216 11.87 15.93 9.16
N MET A 217 12.32 16.29 10.37
CA MET A 217 13.20 15.43 11.18
C MET A 217 12.57 14.09 11.57
N ARG A 218 11.24 13.98 11.59
CA ARG A 218 10.51 12.73 11.88
C ARG A 218 10.31 11.84 10.65
N GLY A 219 10.64 12.34 9.46
CA GLY A 219 10.40 11.65 8.19
C GLY A 219 9.01 11.88 7.59
N ASP A 220 8.25 12.87 8.08
CA ASP A 220 6.96 13.24 7.47
C ASP A 220 7.19 13.87 6.09
N LYS A 221 6.30 13.60 5.13
CA LYS A 221 6.35 14.15 3.76
C LYS A 221 5.94 15.64 3.74
N VAL A 222 6.84 16.52 4.19
CA VAL A 222 6.64 17.97 4.21
C VAL A 222 7.68 18.65 3.33
N GLY A 223 7.23 19.46 2.37
CA GLY A 223 8.12 20.03 1.36
C GLY A 223 8.47 19.04 0.27
N SER A 224 9.53 19.38 -0.48
CA SER A 224 10.14 18.59 -1.55
C SER A 224 11.53 18.14 -1.12
N PHE A 225 11.71 16.84 -0.93
CA PHE A 225 12.98 16.20 -0.60
C PHE A 225 13.75 15.84 -1.87
N PHE A 226 14.98 16.34 -1.99
CA PHE A 226 15.86 16.09 -3.12
C PHE A 226 16.66 14.82 -2.86
N THR A 227 16.55 13.85 -3.77
CA THR A 227 17.25 12.57 -3.64
C THR A 227 17.75 12.06 -5.00
N LYS A 228 18.91 11.39 -4.99
CA LYS A 228 19.46 10.68 -6.15
C LYS A 228 18.78 9.32 -6.37
N ALA A 229 18.03 8.82 -5.38
CA ALA A 229 17.29 7.57 -5.54
C ALA A 229 16.16 7.77 -6.55
N GLU A 230 16.06 6.89 -7.54
CA GLU A 230 14.88 6.82 -8.39
C GLU A 230 13.68 6.42 -7.53
N VAL A 231 12.79 7.38 -7.28
CA VAL A 231 11.48 7.08 -6.69
C VAL A 231 10.56 6.74 -7.85
N ASP A 232 10.82 5.61 -8.50
CA ASP A 232 10.10 5.13 -9.69
C ASP A 232 8.69 4.60 -9.37
N ALA A 233 8.12 5.03 -8.25
CA ALA A 233 6.80 4.61 -7.82
C ALA A 233 5.91 5.84 -7.71
N MET A 234 4.88 5.89 -8.55
CA MET A 234 3.73 6.75 -8.33
C MET A 234 3.32 6.66 -6.85
N PRO A 235 3.07 7.80 -6.16
CA PRO A 235 2.63 7.78 -4.78
C PRO A 235 1.42 6.86 -4.62
N VAL A 236 1.40 6.04 -3.56
CA VAL A 236 0.33 5.05 -3.35
C VAL A 236 -1.08 5.65 -3.29
N GLU A 237 -1.19 6.91 -2.86
CA GLU A 237 -2.45 7.65 -2.90
C GLU A 237 -2.94 7.90 -4.34
N VAL A 238 -2.02 8.19 -5.28
CA VAL A 238 -2.34 8.35 -6.70
C VAL A 238 -2.81 7.02 -7.27
N LEU A 239 -2.15 5.91 -6.93
CA LEU A 239 -2.59 4.57 -7.33
C LEU A 239 -4.00 4.26 -6.84
N ALA A 240 -4.32 4.57 -5.57
CA ALA A 240 -5.65 4.35 -5.01
C ALA A 240 -6.72 5.22 -5.68
N LYS A 241 -6.42 6.50 -5.93
CA LYS A 241 -7.32 7.41 -6.65
C LYS A 241 -7.56 6.96 -8.10
N ASN A 242 -6.51 6.48 -8.76
CA ASN A 242 -6.55 5.94 -10.12
C ASN A 242 -7.36 4.64 -10.19
N ALA A 243 -7.20 3.74 -9.22
CA ALA A 243 -8.01 2.53 -9.13
C ALA A 243 -9.51 2.88 -8.95
N ARG A 244 -9.82 3.90 -8.14
CA ARG A 244 -11.19 4.39 -7.93
C ARG A 244 -11.80 5.04 -9.16
N SER A 245 -11.03 5.83 -9.92
CA SER A 245 -11.52 6.44 -11.16
C SER A 245 -11.64 5.39 -12.28
N GLY A 246 -10.68 4.47 -12.37
CA GLY A 246 -10.69 3.34 -13.29
C GLY A 246 -11.83 2.36 -13.03
N SER A 247 -12.20 2.10 -11.76
CA SER A 247 -13.35 1.24 -11.44
C SER A 247 -14.67 1.80 -11.95
N ARG A 248 -14.86 3.12 -11.89
CA ARG A 248 -16.05 3.80 -12.47
C ARG A 248 -16.10 3.64 -13.98
N ARG A 249 -14.93 3.69 -14.67
CA ARG A 249 -14.86 3.42 -16.11
C ARG A 249 -15.20 1.96 -16.40
N LEU A 250 -14.66 1.00 -15.65
CA LEU A 250 -15.04 -0.42 -15.77
C LEU A 250 -16.53 -0.66 -15.55
N GLN A 251 -17.13 0.03 -14.57
CA GLN A 251 -18.56 -0.07 -14.29
C GLN A 251 -19.43 0.49 -15.43
N ALA A 252 -18.94 1.51 -16.14
CA ALA A 252 -19.63 2.10 -17.30
C ALA A 252 -19.53 1.23 -18.57
N LEU A 253 -18.59 0.28 -18.64
CA LEU A 253 -18.49 -0.63 -19.76
C LEU A 253 -19.69 -1.58 -19.85
N ALA A 254 -20.05 -1.96 -21.07
CA ALA A 254 -20.98 -3.04 -21.31
C ALA A 254 -20.40 -4.39 -20.80
N PRO A 255 -21.24 -5.33 -20.32
CA PRO A 255 -20.75 -6.62 -19.83
C PRO A 255 -19.90 -7.39 -20.86
N GLU A 256 -20.23 -7.29 -22.14
CA GLU A 256 -19.50 -7.90 -23.25
C GLU A 256 -18.07 -7.36 -23.36
N ALA A 257 -17.87 -6.06 -23.11
CA ALA A 257 -16.54 -5.46 -23.12
C ALA A 257 -15.69 -6.00 -21.97
N ARG A 258 -16.25 -6.13 -20.76
CA ARG A 258 -15.54 -6.72 -19.61
C ARG A 258 -15.18 -8.18 -19.87
N ALA A 259 -16.09 -8.96 -20.44
CA ALA A 259 -15.83 -10.35 -20.83
C ALA A 259 -14.72 -10.46 -21.90
N LYS A 260 -14.70 -9.55 -22.89
CA LYS A 260 -13.63 -9.48 -23.90
C LYS A 260 -12.26 -9.19 -23.29
N ILE A 261 -12.17 -8.29 -22.31
CA ILE A 261 -10.91 -8.01 -21.60
C ILE A 261 -10.40 -9.29 -20.92
N ILE A 262 -11.26 -10.02 -20.21
CA ILE A 262 -10.87 -11.25 -19.51
C ILE A 262 -10.43 -12.34 -20.50
N ASN A 263 -11.15 -12.51 -21.60
CA ASN A 263 -10.77 -13.46 -22.66
C ASN A 263 -9.41 -13.09 -23.28
N LYS A 264 -9.15 -11.80 -23.50
CA LYS A 264 -7.86 -11.31 -24.00
C LYS A 264 -6.71 -11.65 -23.04
N ILE A 265 -6.92 -11.49 -21.73
CA ILE A 265 -5.94 -11.91 -20.72
C ILE A 265 -5.69 -13.42 -20.82
N ALA A 266 -6.76 -14.23 -20.88
CA ALA A 266 -6.66 -15.68 -20.99
C ALA A 266 -5.89 -16.14 -22.24
N ASP A 267 -6.17 -15.54 -23.40
CA ASP A 267 -5.48 -15.85 -24.65
C ASP A 267 -4.02 -15.38 -24.64
N SER A 268 -3.75 -14.23 -24.03
CA SER A 268 -2.39 -13.71 -23.85
C SER A 268 -1.53 -14.64 -22.97
N LEU A 269 -2.10 -15.20 -21.89
CA LEU A 269 -1.40 -16.17 -21.03
C LEU A 269 -0.93 -17.40 -21.80
N ILE A 270 -1.74 -17.90 -22.73
CA ILE A 270 -1.38 -19.05 -23.57
C ILE A 270 -0.35 -18.63 -24.62
N SER A 271 -0.55 -17.50 -25.29
CA SER A 271 0.36 -17.03 -26.36
C SER A 271 1.76 -16.68 -25.86
N ARG A 272 1.89 -16.24 -24.59
CA ARG A 272 3.15 -15.87 -23.94
C ARG A 272 3.61 -16.91 -22.91
N GLN A 273 3.14 -18.16 -23.01
CA GLN A 273 3.46 -19.21 -22.04
C GLN A 273 4.98 -19.37 -21.85
N ASP A 274 5.74 -19.40 -22.94
CA ASP A 274 7.20 -19.59 -22.88
C ASP A 274 7.91 -18.42 -22.19
N GLU A 275 7.41 -17.19 -22.38
CA GLU A 275 7.92 -15.99 -21.71
C GLU A 275 7.59 -16.01 -20.20
N ILE A 276 6.37 -16.42 -19.84
CA ILE A 276 5.97 -16.56 -18.44
C ILE A 276 6.85 -17.59 -17.73
N MET A 277 7.12 -18.72 -18.38
CA MET A 277 7.96 -19.78 -17.82
C MET A 277 9.41 -19.33 -17.67
N SER A 278 9.98 -18.65 -18.67
CA SER A 278 11.37 -18.17 -18.61
C SER A 278 11.58 -17.14 -17.50
N VAL A 279 10.62 -16.23 -17.31
CA VAL A 279 10.64 -15.24 -16.23
C VAL A 279 10.42 -15.89 -14.87
N ASN A 280 9.52 -16.87 -14.77
CA ASN A 280 9.30 -17.62 -13.53
C ASN A 280 10.53 -18.43 -13.10
N GLU A 281 11.33 -18.94 -14.05
CA GLU A 281 12.60 -19.58 -13.70
C GLU A 281 13.59 -18.63 -13.01
N LEU A 282 13.61 -17.35 -13.36
CA LEU A 282 14.46 -16.35 -12.69
C LEU A 282 14.02 -16.18 -11.22
N ASP A 283 12.71 -16.05 -11.00
CA ASP A 283 12.13 -15.97 -9.66
C ASP A 283 12.41 -17.24 -8.85
N LEU A 284 12.27 -18.44 -9.45
CA LEU A 284 12.54 -19.71 -8.78
C LEU A 284 14.03 -19.87 -8.42
N ARG A 285 14.95 -19.43 -9.28
CA ARG A 285 16.38 -19.46 -8.98
C ARG A 285 16.71 -18.52 -7.81
N GLN A 286 16.18 -17.30 -7.84
CA GLN A 286 16.37 -16.34 -6.74
C GLN A 286 15.76 -16.85 -5.44
N ALA A 287 14.54 -17.40 -5.48
CA ALA A 287 13.86 -17.96 -4.31
C ALA A 287 14.65 -19.12 -3.68
N ARG A 288 15.34 -19.95 -4.48
CA ARG A 288 16.25 -20.98 -3.95
C ARG A 288 17.45 -20.38 -3.22
N LEU A 289 18.04 -19.32 -3.75
CA LEU A 289 19.16 -18.61 -3.11
C LEU A 289 18.72 -17.95 -1.81
N ASP A 290 17.50 -17.42 -1.77
CA ASP A 290 16.91 -16.78 -0.60
C ASP A 290 16.35 -17.80 0.44
N GLY A 291 16.51 -19.10 0.19
CA GLY A 291 16.11 -20.16 1.12
C GLY A 291 14.61 -20.47 1.17
N VAL A 292 13.83 -20.06 0.18
CA VAL A 292 12.40 -20.38 0.08
C VAL A 292 12.24 -21.86 -0.29
N VAL A 293 11.67 -22.66 0.62
CA VAL A 293 11.53 -24.12 0.48
C VAL A 293 10.08 -24.60 0.66
N GLY A 294 9.83 -25.87 0.33
CA GLY A 294 8.59 -26.57 0.63
C GLY A 294 7.37 -26.01 -0.10
N ALA A 295 6.31 -25.73 0.66
CA ALA A 295 5.01 -25.30 0.12
C ALA A 295 5.06 -23.92 -0.56
N MET A 296 5.87 -22.97 -0.06
CA MET A 296 6.00 -21.65 -0.70
C MET A 296 6.66 -21.74 -2.08
N TYR A 297 7.74 -22.52 -2.19
CA TYR A 297 8.41 -22.76 -3.48
C TYR A 297 7.48 -23.43 -4.50
N SER A 298 6.71 -24.43 -4.05
CA SER A 298 5.76 -25.15 -4.91
C SER A 298 4.62 -24.25 -5.42
N ARG A 299 4.19 -23.26 -4.61
CA ARG A 299 3.18 -22.28 -5.00
C ARG A 299 3.71 -21.25 -6.00
N LEU A 300 5.00 -20.90 -5.90
CA LEU A 300 5.67 -19.93 -6.77
C LEU A 300 5.86 -20.45 -8.21
N ALA A 301 6.04 -21.76 -8.38
CA ALA A 301 6.31 -22.37 -9.67
C ALA A 301 5.10 -22.35 -10.62
N PHE A 302 5.35 -22.00 -11.89
CA PHE A 302 4.44 -22.22 -13.00
C PHE A 302 4.76 -23.51 -13.74
N SER A 303 3.72 -24.16 -14.26
CA SER A 303 3.81 -25.26 -15.22
C SER A 303 2.87 -25.00 -16.39
N PRO A 304 3.08 -25.61 -17.56
CA PRO A 304 2.16 -25.50 -18.69
C PRO A 304 0.72 -25.85 -18.31
N GLN A 305 0.54 -26.89 -17.50
CA GLN A 305 -0.77 -27.32 -17.01
C GLN A 305 -1.41 -26.25 -16.12
N LYS A 306 -0.63 -25.59 -15.25
CA LYS A 306 -1.12 -24.52 -14.37
C LYS A 306 -1.56 -23.29 -15.19
N ILE A 307 -0.80 -22.92 -16.22
CA ILE A 307 -1.15 -21.80 -17.12
C ILE A 307 -2.42 -22.13 -17.92
N GLN A 308 -2.54 -23.36 -18.43
CA GLN A 308 -3.74 -23.82 -19.15
C GLN A 308 -4.98 -23.83 -18.25
N ALA A 309 -4.85 -24.34 -17.02
CA ALA A 309 -5.93 -24.35 -16.04
C ALA A 309 -6.37 -22.92 -15.68
N LEU A 310 -5.40 -22.02 -15.48
CA LEU A 310 -5.64 -20.61 -15.22
C LEU A 310 -6.39 -19.93 -16.38
N ALA A 311 -5.94 -20.11 -17.62
CA ALA A 311 -6.62 -19.55 -18.79
C ALA A 311 -8.05 -20.10 -18.94
N THR A 312 -8.27 -21.38 -18.64
CA THR A 312 -9.60 -22.00 -18.65
C THR A 312 -10.51 -21.38 -17.59
N GLY A 313 -10.01 -21.20 -16.36
CA GLY A 313 -10.74 -20.53 -15.29
C GLY A 313 -11.11 -19.08 -15.66
N LEU A 314 -10.21 -18.33 -16.28
CA LEU A 314 -10.50 -16.97 -16.76
C LEU A 314 -11.62 -16.95 -17.80
N LYS A 315 -11.62 -17.90 -18.75
CA LYS A 315 -12.70 -18.02 -19.75
C LYS A 315 -14.04 -18.36 -19.11
N GLN A 316 -14.06 -19.17 -18.05
CA GLN A 316 -15.28 -19.44 -17.27
C GLN A 316 -15.79 -18.18 -16.56
N ILE A 317 -14.91 -17.39 -15.94
CA ILE A 317 -15.29 -16.09 -15.34
C ILE A 317 -15.88 -15.16 -16.41
N ALA A 318 -15.26 -15.08 -17.59
CA ALA A 318 -15.77 -14.26 -18.69
C ALA A 318 -17.17 -14.71 -19.11
N ALA A 319 -17.40 -16.02 -19.23
CA ALA A 319 -18.69 -16.60 -19.62
C ALA A 319 -19.82 -16.32 -18.62
N THR A 320 -19.52 -16.25 -17.32
CA THR A 320 -20.53 -15.96 -16.27
C THR A 320 -20.66 -14.47 -15.95
N SER A 321 -19.72 -13.62 -16.42
CA SER A 321 -19.65 -12.19 -16.05
C SER A 321 -20.81 -11.31 -16.52
N TYR A 322 -21.55 -11.73 -17.55
CA TYR A 322 -22.54 -10.90 -18.23
C TYR A 322 -23.67 -10.39 -17.32
N GLN A 323 -24.06 -11.19 -16.33
CA GLN A 323 -25.24 -10.92 -15.49
C GLN A 323 -24.87 -10.48 -14.07
N ASN A 324 -23.59 -10.28 -13.76
CA ASN A 324 -23.16 -10.07 -12.38
C ASN A 324 -23.44 -8.64 -11.89
N VAL A 325 -23.01 -7.63 -12.65
CA VAL A 325 -23.17 -6.21 -12.29
C VAL A 325 -24.51 -5.68 -12.79
N GLY A 326 -25.31 -5.08 -11.90
CA GLY A 326 -26.61 -4.50 -12.24
C GLY A 326 -27.79 -5.50 -12.19
N LYS A 327 -27.56 -6.72 -11.71
CA LYS A 327 -28.58 -7.75 -11.51
C LYS A 327 -29.65 -7.25 -10.55
N VAL A 328 -30.92 -7.34 -10.92
CA VAL A 328 -32.03 -7.03 -10.03
C VAL A 328 -32.17 -8.15 -9.01
N VAL A 329 -32.00 -7.80 -7.73
CA VAL A 329 -32.17 -8.72 -6.59
C VAL A 329 -33.61 -8.70 -6.11
N ARG A 330 -34.19 -7.50 -6.02
CA ARG A 330 -35.58 -7.28 -5.60
C ARG A 330 -36.19 -6.14 -6.39
N ARG A 331 -37.45 -6.26 -6.77
CA ARG A 331 -38.25 -5.19 -7.34
C ARG A 331 -39.57 -5.11 -6.62
N THR A 332 -40.00 -3.91 -6.27
CA THR A 332 -41.21 -3.69 -5.49
C THR A 332 -41.89 -2.43 -6.00
N LYS A 333 -43.11 -2.57 -6.49
CA LYS A 333 -43.97 -1.42 -6.79
C LYS A 333 -44.46 -0.86 -5.44
N VAL A 334 -43.97 0.31 -5.06
CA VAL A 334 -44.29 0.95 -3.77
C VAL A 334 -45.62 1.70 -3.86
N SER A 335 -45.87 2.35 -4.99
CA SER A 335 -47.15 2.98 -5.35
C SER A 335 -47.36 2.88 -6.87
N ASP A 336 -48.47 3.45 -7.39
CA ASP A 336 -48.70 3.46 -8.84
C ASP A 336 -47.65 4.24 -9.63
N THR A 337 -47.01 5.22 -8.98
CA THR A 337 -45.98 6.12 -9.51
C THR A 337 -44.56 5.75 -9.06
N MET A 338 -44.41 4.96 -7.99
CA MET A 338 -43.10 4.58 -7.43
C MET A 338 -42.72 3.12 -7.66
N ASP A 339 -41.56 2.92 -8.28
CA ASP A 339 -40.93 1.60 -8.48
C ASP A 339 -39.56 1.54 -7.81
N LEU A 340 -39.42 0.61 -6.84
CA LEU A 340 -38.21 0.39 -6.07
C LEU A 340 -37.48 -0.85 -6.58
N VAL A 341 -36.21 -0.69 -6.96
CA VAL A 341 -35.33 -1.77 -7.42
C VAL A 341 -34.10 -1.84 -6.53
N GLN A 342 -33.84 -3.00 -5.94
CA GLN A 342 -32.54 -3.35 -5.38
C GLN A 342 -31.72 -4.08 -6.44
N ARG A 343 -30.53 -3.56 -6.76
CA ARG A 343 -29.63 -4.16 -7.77
C ARG A 343 -28.21 -4.32 -7.26
N THR A 344 -27.47 -5.27 -7.84
CA THR A 344 -26.05 -5.47 -7.56
C THR A 344 -25.19 -4.34 -8.13
N VAL A 345 -24.15 -3.96 -7.40
CA VAL A 345 -23.14 -2.96 -7.79
C VAL A 345 -21.76 -3.41 -7.30
N PRO A 346 -20.65 -3.01 -7.94
CA PRO A 346 -19.31 -3.23 -7.41
C PRO A 346 -19.17 -2.69 -5.98
N ILE A 347 -18.32 -3.34 -5.19
CA ILE A 347 -17.90 -2.84 -3.88
C ILE A 347 -17.18 -1.48 -4.03
N GLY A 348 -16.27 -1.36 -5.01
CA GLY A 348 -15.52 -0.15 -5.29
C GLY A 348 -14.09 -0.46 -5.70
N VAL A 349 -13.15 -0.41 -4.76
CA VAL A 349 -11.73 -0.72 -4.94
C VAL A 349 -11.32 -1.80 -3.93
N LEU A 350 -10.74 -2.86 -4.47
CA LEU A 350 -10.21 -3.99 -3.73
C LEU A 350 -8.70 -3.81 -3.54
N MET A 351 -8.17 -4.23 -2.39
CA MET A 351 -6.73 -4.37 -2.16
C MET A 351 -6.41 -5.83 -1.87
N VAL A 352 -5.73 -6.50 -2.81
CA VAL A 352 -5.33 -7.90 -2.64
C VAL A 352 -3.85 -7.98 -2.30
N ILE A 353 -3.53 -8.66 -1.19
CA ILE A 353 -2.15 -8.87 -0.76
C ILE A 353 -1.88 -10.37 -0.81
N PHE A 354 -0.90 -10.81 -1.59
CA PHE A 354 -0.64 -12.24 -1.79
C PHE A 354 0.85 -12.60 -1.73
N GLU A 355 1.13 -13.80 -1.23
CA GLU A 355 2.49 -14.35 -1.07
C GLU A 355 2.67 -15.64 -1.86
N SER A 356 3.79 -15.73 -2.57
CA SER A 356 4.31 -16.89 -3.30
C SER A 356 3.33 -17.52 -4.29
N ARG A 357 2.40 -16.73 -4.83
CA ARG A 357 1.34 -17.16 -5.75
C ARG A 357 1.20 -16.20 -6.93
N PRO A 358 2.11 -16.24 -7.91
CA PRO A 358 2.00 -15.36 -9.09
C PRO A 358 0.74 -15.67 -9.92
N ASP A 359 0.21 -16.89 -9.85
CA ASP A 359 -1.05 -17.30 -10.46
C ASP A 359 -2.28 -16.59 -9.89
N ALA A 360 -2.21 -16.07 -8.66
CA ALA A 360 -3.30 -15.32 -8.07
C ALA A 360 -3.56 -14.00 -8.82
N LEU A 361 -2.52 -13.33 -9.34
CA LEU A 361 -2.62 -12.02 -9.99
C LEU A 361 -3.66 -12.00 -11.14
N PRO A 362 -3.54 -12.84 -12.19
CA PRO A 362 -4.52 -12.86 -13.27
C PRO A 362 -5.93 -13.30 -12.82
N GLN A 363 -6.04 -14.16 -11.80
CA GLN A 363 -7.34 -14.57 -11.25
C GLN A 363 -8.06 -13.40 -10.59
N VAL A 364 -7.39 -12.72 -9.65
CA VAL A 364 -8.00 -11.60 -8.91
C VAL A 364 -8.23 -10.40 -9.81
N ALA A 365 -7.37 -10.14 -10.78
CA ALA A 365 -7.60 -9.14 -11.80
C ALA A 365 -8.86 -9.44 -12.61
N SER A 366 -9.04 -10.69 -13.05
CA SER A 366 -10.20 -11.09 -13.84
C SER A 366 -11.50 -11.06 -13.04
N LEU A 367 -11.46 -11.45 -11.76
CA LEU A 367 -12.60 -11.34 -10.85
C LEU A 367 -12.96 -9.86 -10.58
N ALA A 368 -11.98 -8.99 -10.39
CA ALA A 368 -12.19 -7.54 -10.24
C ALA A 368 -12.79 -6.93 -11.51
N ILE A 369 -12.29 -7.30 -12.70
CA ILE A 369 -12.86 -6.86 -13.99
C ILE A 369 -14.30 -7.37 -14.13
N ALA A 370 -14.57 -8.65 -13.86
CA ALA A 370 -15.91 -9.24 -13.99
C ALA A 370 -16.94 -8.56 -13.07
N SER A 371 -16.50 -8.16 -11.86
CA SER A 371 -17.31 -7.44 -10.89
C SER A 371 -17.27 -5.91 -11.03
N ALA A 372 -16.53 -5.37 -12.02
CA ALA A 372 -16.32 -3.94 -12.24
C ALA A 372 -15.71 -3.18 -11.05
N ASN A 373 -14.86 -3.85 -10.27
CA ASN A 373 -14.08 -3.25 -9.20
C ASN A 373 -12.72 -2.74 -9.68
N GLY A 374 -12.23 -1.70 -9.02
CA GLY A 374 -10.81 -1.30 -9.09
C GLY A 374 -9.98 -2.24 -8.22
N LEU A 375 -8.69 -2.35 -8.52
CA LEU A 375 -7.84 -3.32 -7.84
C LEU A 375 -6.42 -2.78 -7.61
N LEU A 376 -6.01 -2.77 -6.34
CA LEU A 376 -4.63 -2.63 -5.94
C LEU A 376 -4.09 -3.99 -5.51
N MET A 377 -2.89 -4.32 -5.97
CA MET A 377 -2.26 -5.60 -5.67
C MET A 377 -0.91 -5.42 -5.05
N LYS A 378 -0.60 -6.26 -4.07
CA LYS A 378 0.75 -6.41 -3.54
C LYS A 378 1.15 -7.89 -3.54
N GLY A 379 2.01 -8.26 -4.47
CA GLY A 379 2.63 -9.58 -4.51
C GLY A 379 3.89 -9.66 -3.63
N GLY A 380 4.28 -10.88 -3.27
CA GLY A 380 5.54 -11.17 -2.59
C GLY A 380 6.78 -10.77 -3.42
N LYS A 381 7.91 -10.51 -2.74
CA LYS A 381 9.17 -10.10 -3.39
C LYS A 381 9.78 -11.24 -4.23
N GLU A 382 9.53 -12.47 -3.82
CA GLU A 382 9.95 -13.71 -4.47
C GLU A 382 9.34 -13.94 -5.86
N ALA A 383 8.26 -13.23 -6.20
CA ALA A 383 7.56 -13.38 -7.48
C ALA A 383 7.60 -12.09 -8.33
N THR A 384 8.59 -11.23 -8.10
CA THR A 384 8.63 -9.88 -8.67
C THR A 384 8.62 -9.91 -10.21
N ASN A 385 9.46 -10.75 -10.82
CA ASN A 385 9.58 -10.76 -12.28
C ASN A 385 8.30 -11.33 -12.93
N SER A 386 7.78 -12.43 -12.39
CA SER A 386 6.52 -13.05 -12.84
C SER A 386 5.35 -12.07 -12.72
N ASN A 387 5.22 -11.39 -11.57
CA ASN A 387 4.14 -10.44 -11.34
C ASN A 387 4.20 -9.24 -12.28
N ASN A 388 5.40 -8.74 -12.61
CA ASN A 388 5.57 -7.63 -13.55
C ASN A 388 5.08 -8.01 -14.95
N LEU A 389 5.49 -9.18 -15.47
CA LEU A 389 5.04 -9.66 -16.77
C LEU A 389 3.51 -9.88 -16.80
N LEU A 390 2.96 -10.54 -15.79
CA LEU A 390 1.53 -10.80 -15.68
C LEU A 390 0.72 -9.48 -15.57
N MET A 391 1.23 -8.50 -14.81
CA MET A 391 0.60 -7.18 -14.73
C MET A 391 0.62 -6.45 -16.08
N ASN A 392 1.70 -6.58 -16.86
CA ASN A 392 1.76 -6.00 -18.21
C ASN A 392 0.68 -6.61 -19.12
N ILE A 393 0.50 -7.94 -19.10
CA ILE A 393 -0.58 -8.61 -19.84
C ILE A 393 -1.96 -8.05 -19.44
N VAL A 394 -2.19 -7.83 -18.14
CA VAL A 394 -3.45 -7.24 -17.64
C VAL A 394 -3.62 -5.80 -18.12
N LYS A 395 -2.57 -4.97 -18.06
CA LYS A 395 -2.62 -3.57 -18.52
C LYS A 395 -2.86 -3.47 -20.02
N GLU A 396 -2.23 -4.32 -20.82
CA GLU A 396 -2.44 -4.37 -22.27
C GLU A 396 -3.91 -4.70 -22.62
N ALA A 397 -4.53 -5.64 -21.92
CA ALA A 397 -5.95 -5.97 -22.16
C ALA A 397 -6.90 -4.82 -21.73
N LEU A 398 -6.56 -4.10 -20.66
CA LEU A 398 -7.36 -2.97 -20.16
C LEU A 398 -7.19 -1.69 -20.97
N SER A 399 -6.03 -1.48 -21.61
CA SER A 399 -5.73 -0.26 -22.35
C SER A 399 -6.59 -0.09 -23.60
N GLU A 400 -7.00 -1.19 -24.25
CA GLU A 400 -7.93 -1.20 -25.39
C GLU A 400 -9.27 -0.50 -25.06
N TYR A 401 -9.64 -0.44 -23.78
CA TYR A 401 -10.89 0.16 -23.28
C TYR A 401 -10.65 1.39 -22.39
N GLY A 402 -9.45 1.96 -22.37
CA GLY A 402 -9.13 3.14 -21.56
C GLY A 402 -9.19 2.91 -20.05
N CYS A 403 -9.06 1.66 -19.60
CA CYS A 403 -9.22 1.24 -18.21
C CYS A 403 -7.91 0.76 -17.56
N ALA A 404 -6.75 1.04 -18.15
CA ALA A 404 -5.45 0.55 -17.68
C ALA A 404 -5.15 0.94 -16.22
N ASP A 405 -5.62 2.10 -15.77
CA ASP A 405 -5.42 2.61 -14.41
C ASP A 405 -6.30 1.92 -13.35
N ALA A 406 -7.29 1.12 -13.76
CA ALA A 406 -8.21 0.47 -12.83
C ALA A 406 -7.53 -0.59 -11.96
N ILE A 407 -6.42 -1.16 -12.47
CA ILE A 407 -5.66 -2.19 -11.78
C ILE A 407 -4.19 -1.76 -11.69
N SER A 408 -3.59 -1.84 -10.51
CA SER A 408 -2.20 -1.44 -10.30
C SER A 408 -1.49 -2.30 -9.25
N MET A 409 -0.17 -2.47 -9.43
CA MET A 409 0.72 -3.12 -8.48
C MET A 409 1.36 -2.09 -7.55
N VAL A 410 1.48 -2.44 -6.28
CA VAL A 410 2.18 -1.68 -5.25
C VAL A 410 3.57 -2.29 -5.08
N SER A 411 4.61 -1.48 -5.29
CA SER A 411 6.00 -1.96 -5.34
C SER A 411 6.66 -2.13 -3.95
N LYS A 412 6.33 -1.28 -2.97
CA LYS A 412 6.98 -1.28 -1.64
C LYS A 412 6.11 -1.90 -0.55
N ARG A 413 6.72 -2.65 0.38
CA ARG A 413 6.00 -3.31 1.51
C ARG A 413 5.59 -2.29 2.56
N GLU A 414 6.42 -1.28 2.78
CA GLU A 414 6.21 -0.19 3.73
C GLU A 414 4.93 0.61 3.37
N ALA A 415 4.53 0.57 2.10
CA ALA A 415 3.34 1.24 1.62
C ALA A 415 2.02 0.52 1.96
N ILE A 416 2.05 -0.74 2.43
CA ILE A 416 0.85 -1.46 2.87
C ILE A 416 0.23 -0.74 4.06
N GLY A 417 1.04 -0.35 5.06
CA GLY A 417 0.54 0.33 6.26
C GLY A 417 -0.11 1.69 5.97
N ASP A 418 0.35 2.37 4.92
CA ASP A 418 -0.27 3.62 4.45
C ASP A 418 -1.60 3.33 3.73
N LEU A 419 -1.63 2.34 2.84
CA LEU A 419 -2.83 1.94 2.09
C LEU A 419 -3.96 1.42 3.01
N LEU A 420 -3.62 0.68 4.06
CA LEU A 420 -4.61 0.18 5.03
C LEU A 420 -5.30 1.29 5.83
N LYS A 421 -4.82 2.54 5.75
CA LYS A 421 -5.43 3.74 6.35
C LYS A 421 -6.24 4.56 5.34
N MET A 422 -6.29 4.16 4.06
CA MET A 422 -6.96 4.90 2.99
C MET A 422 -8.40 4.40 2.76
N ASP A 423 -9.22 4.41 3.81
CA ASP A 423 -10.64 4.00 3.77
C ASP A 423 -11.50 4.85 2.83
N GLN A 424 -11.06 6.08 2.53
CA GLN A 424 -11.70 6.93 1.52
C GLN A 424 -11.60 6.41 0.08
N TYR A 425 -10.65 5.50 -0.20
CA TYR A 425 -10.41 4.98 -1.55
C TYR A 425 -10.59 3.48 -1.66
N ILE A 426 -10.18 2.71 -0.65
CA ILE A 426 -10.18 1.24 -0.64
C ILE A 426 -11.33 0.75 0.25
N ASP A 427 -12.17 -0.12 -0.30
CA ASP A 427 -13.39 -0.58 0.37
C ASP A 427 -13.28 -2.01 0.92
N LEU A 428 -12.33 -2.81 0.42
CA LEU A 428 -12.12 -4.20 0.89
C LEU A 428 -10.67 -4.64 0.74
N VAL A 429 -10.10 -5.24 1.79
CA VAL A 429 -8.77 -5.86 1.76
C VAL A 429 -8.89 -7.38 1.77
N ILE A 430 -8.13 -8.06 0.91
CA ILE A 430 -8.17 -9.52 0.77
C ILE A 430 -6.74 -10.09 0.88
N PRO A 431 -6.32 -10.56 2.07
CA PRO A 431 -5.05 -11.24 2.23
C PRO A 431 -5.12 -12.71 1.76
N ARG A 432 -4.15 -13.12 0.95
CA ARG A 432 -3.96 -14.48 0.41
C ARG A 432 -2.53 -14.96 0.71
N GLY A 433 -2.34 -15.53 1.89
CA GLY A 433 -1.01 -15.95 2.35
C GLY A 433 -1.07 -16.81 3.60
N SER A 434 -0.06 -16.70 4.45
CA SER A 434 -0.02 -17.38 5.74
C SER A 434 -1.07 -16.83 6.72
N GLY A 435 -1.41 -17.61 7.74
CA GLY A 435 -2.28 -17.14 8.83
C GLY A 435 -1.71 -15.92 9.56
N GLU A 436 -0.39 -15.83 9.68
CA GLU A 436 0.31 -14.67 10.26
C GLU A 436 0.11 -13.40 9.45
N LEU A 437 0.21 -13.47 8.11
CA LEU A 437 -0.07 -12.35 7.22
C LEU A 437 -1.51 -11.86 7.40
N VAL A 438 -2.47 -12.79 7.42
CA VAL A 438 -3.89 -12.47 7.58
C VAL A 438 -4.16 -11.81 8.93
N LYS A 439 -3.60 -12.36 10.03
CA LYS A 439 -3.71 -11.77 11.38
C LYS A 439 -3.13 -10.37 11.44
N SER A 440 -1.92 -10.19 10.90
CA SER A 440 -1.24 -8.88 10.86
C SER A 440 -2.05 -7.83 10.09
N ILE A 441 -2.63 -8.19 8.95
CA ILE A 441 -3.46 -7.26 8.16
C ILE A 441 -4.77 -6.95 8.88
N LYS A 442 -5.42 -7.93 9.51
CA LYS A 442 -6.63 -7.71 10.33
C LYS A 442 -6.36 -6.77 11.51
N GLU A 443 -5.20 -6.88 12.17
CA GLU A 443 -4.81 -6.01 13.27
C GLU A 443 -4.47 -4.58 12.82
N GLN A 444 -3.85 -4.44 11.65
CA GLN A 444 -3.46 -3.14 11.08
C GLN A 444 -4.64 -2.40 10.43
N SER A 445 -5.56 -3.13 9.80
CA SER A 445 -6.70 -2.56 9.09
C SER A 445 -7.89 -2.34 10.04
N LYS A 446 -7.97 -1.12 10.58
CA LYS A 446 -9.03 -0.76 11.55
C LYS A 446 -10.33 -0.31 10.89
N MET A 447 -10.24 0.35 9.74
CA MET A 447 -11.38 1.00 9.09
C MET A 447 -11.87 0.23 7.87
N ILE A 448 -10.96 -0.44 7.15
CA ILE A 448 -11.30 -1.16 5.92
C ILE A 448 -11.64 -2.62 6.29
N PRO A 449 -12.79 -3.15 5.84
CA PRO A 449 -13.12 -4.56 6.02
C PRO A 449 -12.04 -5.48 5.43
N VAL A 450 -11.75 -6.58 6.13
CA VAL A 450 -10.79 -7.60 5.68
C VAL A 450 -11.52 -8.92 5.46
N LEU A 451 -11.49 -9.44 4.22
CA LEU A 451 -12.09 -10.71 3.84
C LEU A 451 -11.01 -11.78 3.72
N GLY A 452 -11.11 -12.83 4.53
CA GLY A 452 -10.21 -13.98 4.50
C GLY A 452 -10.25 -14.77 5.81
N HIS A 453 -9.67 -15.97 5.78
CA HIS A 453 -9.53 -16.85 6.94
C HIS A 453 -8.08 -16.86 7.43
N ALA A 454 -7.87 -16.96 8.75
CA ALA A 454 -6.53 -16.99 9.34
C ALA A 454 -6.04 -18.41 9.67
N GLU A 455 -6.97 -19.35 9.79
CA GLU A 455 -6.74 -20.74 10.21
C GLU A 455 -7.70 -21.65 9.44
N GLY A 456 -7.33 -22.92 9.31
CA GLY A 456 -8.02 -23.97 8.53
C GLY A 456 -8.21 -25.28 9.30
N VAL A 457 -8.51 -25.21 10.60
CA VAL A 457 -8.81 -26.41 11.40
C VAL A 457 -10.16 -26.99 10.98
N CYS A 458 -10.12 -28.03 10.15
CA CYS A 458 -11.27 -28.71 9.54
C CYS A 458 -11.45 -30.11 10.14
N HIS A 459 -12.70 -30.54 10.33
CA HIS A 459 -13.03 -31.85 10.89
C HIS A 459 -13.70 -32.77 9.87
N VAL A 460 -13.43 -34.06 10.01
CA VAL A 460 -14.26 -35.12 9.44
C VAL A 460 -14.80 -35.96 10.59
N TYR A 461 -16.12 -36.06 10.71
CA TYR A 461 -16.81 -36.90 11.68
C TYR A 461 -17.30 -38.18 11.03
N VAL A 462 -16.88 -39.32 11.56
CA VAL A 462 -17.34 -40.66 11.15
C VAL A 462 -18.38 -41.14 12.15
N ASP A 463 -19.64 -41.09 11.74
CA ASP A 463 -20.79 -41.52 12.52
C ASP A 463 -20.89 -43.04 12.62
N LYS A 464 -21.59 -43.57 13.62
CA LYS A 464 -21.75 -45.03 13.83
C LYS A 464 -22.43 -45.76 12.66
N TYR A 465 -23.18 -45.04 11.83
CA TYR A 465 -23.83 -45.58 10.63
C TYR A 465 -22.99 -45.37 9.35
N ALA A 466 -21.72 -44.98 9.46
CA ALA A 466 -20.87 -44.77 8.30
C ALA A 466 -20.54 -46.09 7.57
N ASP A 467 -20.68 -46.06 6.24
CA ASP A 467 -20.10 -47.11 5.39
C ASP A 467 -18.56 -47.05 5.45
N LEU A 468 -17.95 -48.23 5.57
CA LEU A 468 -16.50 -48.39 5.74
C LEU A 468 -15.71 -47.83 4.55
N GLU A 469 -16.14 -48.14 3.32
CA GLU A 469 -15.40 -47.74 2.12
C GLU A 469 -15.56 -46.25 1.83
N LYS A 470 -16.76 -45.68 2.05
CA LYS A 470 -16.99 -44.24 1.99
C LYS A 470 -16.12 -43.50 3.01
N ALA A 471 -16.14 -43.91 4.27
CA ALA A 471 -15.34 -43.29 5.33
C ALA A 471 -13.85 -43.34 5.01
N ARG A 472 -13.34 -44.51 4.59
CA ARG A 472 -11.95 -44.69 4.20
C ARG A 472 -11.53 -43.76 3.06
N ALA A 473 -12.35 -43.67 2.01
CA ALA A 473 -12.04 -42.84 0.84
C ALA A 473 -12.06 -41.34 1.18
N ILE A 474 -13.10 -40.89 1.89
CA ILE A 474 -13.29 -39.48 2.26
C ILE A 474 -12.18 -39.01 3.21
N VAL A 475 -11.86 -39.78 4.25
CA VAL A 475 -10.82 -39.43 5.22
C VAL A 475 -9.44 -39.36 4.55
N LYS A 476 -9.13 -40.33 3.68
CA LYS A 476 -7.88 -40.34 2.92
C LYS A 476 -7.75 -39.11 2.03
N ASP A 477 -8.77 -38.82 1.22
CA ASP A 477 -8.75 -37.68 0.30
C ASP A 477 -8.66 -36.35 1.06
N SER A 478 -9.44 -36.20 2.13
CA SER A 478 -9.49 -34.99 2.94
C SER A 478 -8.14 -34.63 3.56
N LYS A 479 -7.27 -35.60 3.85
CA LYS A 479 -5.92 -35.35 4.37
C LYS A 479 -4.83 -35.31 3.30
N THR A 480 -4.87 -36.24 2.34
CA THR A 480 -3.68 -36.56 1.52
C THR A 480 -3.66 -35.93 0.13
N ASP A 481 -4.80 -35.40 -0.37
CA ASP A 481 -4.86 -34.74 -1.69
C ASP A 481 -3.92 -33.52 -1.76
N TYR A 482 -4.07 -32.60 -0.80
CA TYR A 482 -3.17 -31.46 -0.65
C TYR A 482 -3.07 -31.04 0.84
N PRO A 483 -2.15 -31.63 1.61
CA PRO A 483 -2.10 -31.46 3.07
C PRO A 483 -1.85 -30.02 3.55
N ALA A 484 -1.25 -29.18 2.70
CA ALA A 484 -0.98 -27.77 2.99
C ALA A 484 -2.14 -26.83 2.60
N ALA A 485 -3.30 -27.38 2.20
CA ALA A 485 -4.51 -26.62 1.93
C ALA A 485 -5.25 -26.30 3.23
N CYS A 486 -5.89 -25.13 3.30
CA CYS A 486 -6.64 -24.69 4.48
C CYS A 486 -7.95 -25.46 4.74
N ASN A 487 -8.38 -26.27 3.79
CA ASN A 487 -9.54 -27.15 3.89
C ASN A 487 -9.12 -28.63 3.99
N ALA A 488 -7.84 -28.93 4.24
CA ALA A 488 -7.40 -30.28 4.58
C ALA A 488 -7.93 -30.66 5.96
N MET A 489 -8.26 -31.93 6.17
CA MET A 489 -8.68 -32.44 7.47
C MET A 489 -7.53 -32.29 8.48
N GLU A 490 -7.78 -31.70 9.63
CA GLU A 490 -6.80 -31.58 10.72
C GLU A 490 -7.17 -32.50 11.89
N THR A 491 -8.46 -32.70 12.12
CA THR A 491 -8.99 -33.58 13.17
C THR A 491 -10.01 -34.56 12.60
N LEU A 492 -9.81 -35.85 12.85
CA LEU A 492 -10.77 -36.91 12.60
C LEU A 492 -11.54 -37.22 13.89
N LEU A 493 -12.85 -37.03 13.88
CA LEU A 493 -13.75 -37.40 14.97
C LEU A 493 -14.37 -38.76 14.64
N VAL A 494 -14.30 -39.71 15.57
CA VAL A 494 -14.86 -41.05 15.39
C VAL A 494 -15.85 -41.35 16.51
N HIS A 495 -17.04 -41.82 16.14
CA HIS A 495 -18.04 -42.27 17.11
C HIS A 495 -17.51 -43.44 17.95
N GLU A 496 -17.75 -43.43 19.27
CA GLU A 496 -17.22 -44.43 20.21
C GLU A 496 -17.55 -45.90 19.85
N ASP A 497 -18.73 -46.18 19.30
CA ASP A 497 -19.14 -47.51 18.88
C ASP A 497 -18.26 -48.10 17.77
N LEU A 498 -17.61 -47.25 16.97
CA LEU A 498 -16.75 -47.69 15.87
C LEU A 498 -15.37 -48.17 16.34
N LEU A 499 -14.94 -47.83 17.55
CA LEU A 499 -13.61 -48.19 18.09
C LEU A 499 -13.33 -49.69 18.03
N LYS A 500 -14.35 -50.53 18.20
CA LYS A 500 -14.25 -51.99 18.21
C LYS A 500 -14.61 -52.63 16.87
N THR A 501 -14.78 -51.82 15.82
CA THR A 501 -15.20 -52.27 14.49
C THR A 501 -14.04 -52.22 13.50
N PRO A 502 -14.10 -53.01 12.40
CA PRO A 502 -13.09 -52.94 11.34
C PRO A 502 -12.95 -51.56 10.69
N VAL A 503 -13.96 -50.67 10.83
CA VAL A 503 -13.95 -49.31 10.28
C VAL A 503 -12.79 -48.51 10.86
N PHE A 504 -12.64 -48.51 12.19
CA PHE A 504 -11.60 -47.74 12.87
C PHE A 504 -10.19 -48.24 12.51
N ASP A 505 -9.98 -49.54 12.55
CA ASP A 505 -8.69 -50.16 12.20
C ASP A 505 -8.30 -49.87 10.75
N LYS A 506 -9.26 -49.95 9.82
CA LYS A 506 -9.00 -49.74 8.40
C LYS A 506 -8.72 -48.27 8.07
N ILE A 507 -9.39 -47.32 8.73
CA ILE A 507 -9.11 -45.89 8.58
C ILE A 507 -7.70 -45.59 9.11
N CYS A 508 -7.35 -46.08 10.30
CA CYS A 508 -6.02 -45.89 10.89
C CYS A 508 -4.91 -46.52 10.04
N SER A 509 -5.14 -47.72 9.49
CA SER A 509 -4.16 -48.38 8.60
C SER A 509 -3.98 -47.57 7.32
N THR A 510 -5.08 -47.09 6.71
CA THR A 510 -5.04 -46.29 5.48
C THR A 510 -4.26 -44.99 5.65
N LEU A 511 -4.45 -44.29 6.78
CA LEU A 511 -3.70 -43.07 7.10
C LEU A 511 -2.21 -43.36 7.30
N LYS A 512 -1.86 -44.40 8.06
CA LYS A 512 -0.46 -44.82 8.28
C LYS A 512 0.23 -45.26 6.98
N GLU A 513 -0.44 -46.07 6.17
CA GLU A 513 0.05 -46.52 4.86
C GLU A 513 0.27 -45.33 3.91
N SER A 514 -0.52 -44.27 4.06
CA SER A 514 -0.36 -43.04 3.29
C SER A 514 0.73 -42.11 3.86
N GLY A 515 1.39 -42.48 4.95
CA GLY A 515 2.46 -41.70 5.58
C GLY A 515 1.97 -40.58 6.51
N VAL A 516 0.71 -40.63 6.96
CA VAL A 516 0.15 -39.61 7.87
C VAL A 516 0.56 -39.91 9.32
N ALA A 517 1.19 -38.92 9.98
CA ALA A 517 1.48 -38.96 11.39
C ALA A 517 0.19 -38.73 12.21
N ILE A 518 -0.19 -39.74 12.97
CA ILE A 518 -1.40 -39.71 13.80
C ILE A 518 -1.04 -39.23 15.19
N PHE A 519 -1.84 -38.29 15.73
CA PHE A 519 -1.82 -37.88 17.12
C PHE A 519 -3.13 -38.28 17.80
N SER A 520 -3.07 -38.77 19.04
CA SER A 520 -4.27 -39.13 19.80
C SER A 520 -4.83 -37.92 20.53
N GLY A 521 -6.15 -37.72 20.43
CA GLY A 521 -6.84 -36.83 21.35
C GLY A 521 -6.99 -37.46 22.74
N PRO A 522 -7.43 -36.67 23.75
CA PRO A 522 -7.47 -37.11 25.14
C PRO A 522 -8.32 -38.36 25.40
N THR A 523 -9.42 -38.54 24.66
CA THR A 523 -10.31 -39.70 24.83
C THR A 523 -9.70 -40.92 24.17
N LEU A 524 -9.15 -40.79 22.96
CA LEU A 524 -8.48 -41.89 22.28
C LEU A 524 -7.26 -42.41 23.09
N ALA A 525 -6.47 -41.51 23.66
CA ALA A 525 -5.29 -41.86 24.46
C ALA A 525 -5.64 -42.73 25.68
N LYS A 526 -6.83 -42.56 26.28
CA LYS A 526 -7.30 -43.38 27.40
C LYS A 526 -7.71 -44.79 26.99
N HIS A 527 -8.12 -44.97 25.74
CA HIS A 527 -8.54 -46.26 25.20
C HIS A 527 -7.39 -47.12 24.67
N LEU A 528 -6.20 -46.53 24.44
CA LEU A 528 -5.05 -47.21 23.87
C LEU A 528 -3.91 -47.36 24.90
N THR A 529 -3.54 -48.60 25.22
CA THR A 529 -2.38 -48.89 26.09
C THR A 529 -1.05 -48.50 25.43
N PHE A 530 -0.97 -48.65 24.10
CA PHE A 530 0.17 -48.26 23.27
C PHE A 530 -0.35 -47.50 22.04
N GLY A 531 -0.65 -46.22 22.24
CA GLY A 531 -1.22 -45.34 21.21
C GLY A 531 -0.20 -44.40 20.55
N PRO A 532 -0.62 -43.69 19.48
CA PRO A 532 0.13 -42.57 18.95
C PRO A 532 0.32 -41.47 20.02
N PRO A 533 1.35 -40.61 19.87
CA PRO A 533 1.59 -39.50 20.80
C PRO A 533 0.36 -38.62 20.93
N GLN A 534 0.13 -38.07 22.13
CA GLN A 534 -1.01 -37.20 22.36
C GLN A 534 -0.85 -35.87 21.60
N ALA A 535 -1.94 -35.38 21.03
CA ALA A 535 -1.98 -34.06 20.41
C ALA A 535 -1.73 -32.97 21.46
N HIS A 536 -0.90 -31.97 21.11
CA HIS A 536 -0.62 -30.84 21.99
C HIS A 536 -1.86 -29.94 22.20
N SER A 537 -2.70 -29.81 21.16
CA SER A 537 -3.93 -29.03 21.17
C SER A 537 -4.94 -29.67 20.21
N LEU A 538 -6.22 -29.67 20.58
CA LEU A 538 -7.32 -30.06 19.69
C LEU A 538 -7.67 -28.96 18.68
N LYS A 539 -7.19 -27.74 18.93
CA LYS A 539 -7.22 -26.62 17.98
C LYS A 539 -5.81 -26.44 17.41
N HIS A 540 -5.47 -27.25 16.42
CA HIS A 540 -4.17 -27.21 15.76
C HIS A 540 -4.33 -27.48 14.27
N GLU A 541 -3.71 -26.63 13.46
CA GLU A 541 -3.58 -26.82 12.00
C GLU A 541 -2.15 -27.31 11.75
N TYR A 542 -2.01 -28.57 11.36
CA TYR A 542 -0.73 -29.18 11.05
C TYR A 542 -0.21 -28.68 9.70
N GLY A 543 -1.09 -28.60 8.69
CA GLY A 543 -0.72 -28.14 7.34
C GLY A 543 0.27 -29.07 6.62
N ASP A 544 0.43 -30.29 7.10
CA ASP A 544 1.31 -31.33 6.58
C ASP A 544 0.65 -32.72 6.65
N MET A 545 1.43 -33.78 6.44
CA MET A 545 0.97 -35.17 6.54
C MET A 545 0.80 -35.60 8.02
N ALA A 546 -0.01 -34.87 8.78
CA ALA A 546 -0.40 -35.20 10.14
C ALA A 546 -1.87 -34.84 10.44
N CYS A 547 -2.46 -35.54 11.42
CA CYS A 547 -3.79 -35.25 11.94
C CYS A 547 -3.97 -35.72 13.38
N THR A 548 -4.93 -35.13 14.09
CA THR A 548 -5.45 -35.65 15.36
C THR A 548 -6.61 -36.61 15.12
N ILE A 549 -6.69 -37.70 15.89
CA ILE A 549 -7.89 -38.55 15.97
C ILE A 549 -8.44 -38.45 17.39
N GLU A 550 -9.72 -38.07 17.52
CA GLU A 550 -10.42 -38.01 18.79
C GLU A 550 -11.73 -38.81 18.75
N ILE A 551 -12.08 -39.41 19.89
CA ILE A 551 -13.32 -40.18 20.05
C ILE A 551 -14.39 -39.31 20.66
N VAL A 552 -15.59 -39.36 20.08
CA VAL A 552 -16.77 -38.64 20.53
C VAL A 552 -17.90 -39.63 20.81
N LYS A 553 -18.76 -39.30 21.77
CA LYS A 553 -19.84 -40.20 22.21
C LYS A 553 -20.94 -40.35 21.18
N ASP A 554 -21.32 -39.25 20.56
CA ASP A 554 -22.40 -39.16 19.60
C ASP A 554 -22.21 -37.97 18.65
N MET A 555 -23.18 -37.75 17.77
CA MET A 555 -23.17 -36.64 16.81
C MET A 555 -23.21 -35.26 17.48
N TYR A 556 -23.90 -35.11 18.62
CA TYR A 556 -23.98 -33.82 19.30
C TYR A 556 -22.64 -33.45 19.95
N ASP A 557 -21.96 -34.43 20.55
CA ASP A 557 -20.59 -34.27 21.05
C ASP A 557 -19.60 -33.93 19.90
N ALA A 558 -19.82 -34.48 18.70
CA ALA A 558 -19.06 -34.11 17.50
C ALA A 558 -19.31 -32.64 17.09
N ILE A 559 -20.57 -32.19 17.08
CA ILE A 559 -20.95 -30.80 16.76
C ILE A 559 -20.33 -29.84 17.78
N ASP A 560 -20.45 -30.14 19.07
CA ASP A 560 -19.87 -29.34 20.15
C ASP A 560 -18.34 -29.26 20.04
N HIS A 561 -17.68 -30.36 19.67
CA HIS A 561 -16.24 -30.38 19.39
C HIS A 561 -15.88 -29.44 18.24
N ILE A 562 -16.61 -29.53 17.13
CA ILE A 562 -16.38 -28.70 15.93
C ILE A 562 -16.56 -27.22 16.26
N HIS A 563 -17.63 -26.84 16.97
CA HIS A 563 -17.85 -25.44 17.37
C HIS A 563 -16.77 -24.92 18.32
N LYS A 564 -16.24 -25.78 19.19
CA LYS A 564 -15.24 -25.40 20.19
C LYS A 564 -13.83 -25.28 19.63
N PHE A 565 -13.42 -26.22 18.79
CA PHE A 565 -12.03 -26.35 18.33
C PHE A 565 -11.83 -26.02 16.86
N GLY A 566 -12.89 -26.04 16.06
CA GLY A 566 -12.86 -25.69 14.64
C GLY A 566 -12.57 -24.23 14.36
N SER A 567 -12.21 -24.00 13.10
CA SER A 567 -11.98 -22.67 12.53
C SER A 567 -13.23 -22.11 11.83
N SER A 568 -14.36 -22.83 11.89
CA SER A 568 -15.57 -22.59 11.10
C SER A 568 -15.31 -22.53 9.59
N HIS A 569 -14.31 -23.29 9.10
CA HIS A 569 -13.94 -23.34 7.68
C HIS A 569 -14.76 -24.41 6.94
N THR A 570 -14.34 -25.68 7.02
CA THR A 570 -15.03 -26.80 6.38
C THR A 570 -15.11 -27.97 7.33
N ASP A 571 -16.31 -28.52 7.54
CA ASP A 571 -16.50 -29.70 8.37
C ASP A 571 -17.44 -30.70 7.70
N VAL A 572 -17.15 -31.98 7.90
CA VAL A 572 -17.76 -33.08 7.14
C VAL A 572 -18.35 -34.12 8.08
N ILE A 573 -19.53 -34.65 7.77
CA ILE A 573 -20.05 -35.90 8.34
C ILE A 573 -19.98 -37.03 7.30
N VAL A 574 -19.62 -38.23 7.74
CA VAL A 574 -19.76 -39.47 6.98
C VAL A 574 -20.77 -40.36 7.70
N THR A 575 -21.90 -40.64 7.04
CA THR A 575 -23.00 -41.45 7.59
C THR A 575 -23.93 -41.94 6.48
N ASP A 576 -24.49 -43.15 6.60
CA ASP A 576 -25.61 -43.60 5.78
C ASP A 576 -26.98 -43.30 6.42
N ASN A 577 -27.01 -42.67 7.59
CA ASN A 577 -28.23 -42.19 8.23
C ASN A 577 -28.56 -40.76 7.75
N GLU A 578 -29.63 -40.63 6.97
CA GLU A 578 -30.08 -39.35 6.41
C GLU A 578 -30.48 -38.32 7.47
N GLU A 579 -31.07 -38.77 8.59
CA GLU A 579 -31.48 -37.88 9.69
C GLU A 579 -30.26 -37.28 10.38
N ASN A 580 -29.24 -38.10 10.68
CA ASN A 580 -27.97 -37.63 11.24
C ASN A 580 -27.26 -36.67 10.29
N ALA A 581 -27.24 -36.98 8.98
CA ALA A 581 -26.65 -36.10 7.98
C ALA A 581 -27.35 -34.71 7.99
N GLN A 582 -28.68 -34.69 8.02
CA GLN A 582 -29.44 -33.44 8.01
C GLN A 582 -29.23 -32.62 9.29
N ILE A 583 -29.27 -33.26 10.47
CA ILE A 583 -29.03 -32.58 11.74
C ILE A 583 -27.63 -31.96 11.77
N PHE A 584 -26.62 -32.68 11.30
CA PHE A 584 -25.26 -32.17 11.22
C PHE A 584 -25.14 -30.97 10.26
N LEU A 585 -25.74 -31.06 9.07
CA LEU A 585 -25.75 -29.98 8.07
C LEU A 585 -26.41 -28.70 8.60
N GLU A 586 -27.46 -28.82 9.41
CA GLU A 586 -28.17 -27.68 10.00
C GLU A 586 -27.50 -27.12 11.25
N SER A 587 -26.83 -27.97 12.04
CA SER A 587 -26.30 -27.59 13.36
C SER A 587 -24.85 -27.10 13.33
N VAL A 588 -24.04 -27.57 12.38
CA VAL A 588 -22.64 -27.13 12.27
C VAL A 588 -22.58 -25.75 11.64
N ASP A 589 -21.94 -24.80 12.34
CA ASP A 589 -21.88 -23.40 11.93
C ASP A 589 -20.52 -23.07 11.28
N SER A 590 -20.21 -23.80 10.21
CA SER A 590 -19.01 -23.62 9.40
C SER A 590 -19.33 -22.98 8.06
N ALA A 591 -18.33 -22.41 7.40
CA ALA A 591 -18.50 -21.78 6.10
C ALA A 591 -18.89 -22.79 5.01
N CYS A 592 -18.43 -24.03 5.15
CA CYS A 592 -18.85 -25.18 4.34
C CYS A 592 -19.15 -26.35 5.29
N VAL A 593 -20.32 -26.96 5.12
CA VAL A 593 -20.72 -28.17 5.84
C VAL A 593 -21.11 -29.22 4.82
N PHE A 594 -20.49 -30.39 4.90
CA PHE A 594 -20.64 -31.44 3.90
C PHE A 594 -21.09 -32.76 4.50
N ALA A 595 -21.84 -33.54 3.73
CA ALA A 595 -22.18 -34.91 4.05
C ALA A 595 -21.64 -35.84 2.97
N ASN A 596 -20.94 -36.90 3.37
CA ASN A 596 -20.44 -37.96 2.49
C ASN A 596 -19.56 -37.48 1.32
N CYS A 597 -18.83 -36.37 1.49
CA CYS A 597 -17.82 -35.92 0.53
C CYS A 597 -16.63 -35.26 1.22
N SER A 598 -15.50 -35.21 0.51
CA SER A 598 -14.23 -34.71 1.06
C SER A 598 -14.29 -33.23 1.43
N SER A 599 -13.60 -32.85 2.51
CA SER A 599 -13.45 -31.43 2.90
C SER A 599 -12.76 -30.61 1.80
N ARG A 600 -11.97 -31.27 0.96
CA ARG A 600 -11.28 -30.68 -0.19
C ARG A 600 -12.24 -30.18 -1.28
N MET A 601 -13.53 -30.51 -1.21
CA MET A 601 -14.55 -29.97 -2.12
C MET A 601 -14.86 -28.49 -1.85
N ALA A 602 -14.45 -27.94 -0.69
CA ALA A 602 -14.59 -26.53 -0.37
C ALA A 602 -13.58 -25.67 -1.14
N ASP A 603 -13.83 -25.49 -2.43
CA ASP A 603 -13.01 -24.73 -3.37
C ASP A 603 -13.92 -24.10 -4.43
N GLY A 604 -13.69 -22.83 -4.77
CA GLY A 604 -14.57 -22.10 -5.69
C GLY A 604 -14.71 -22.73 -7.07
N TYR A 605 -13.65 -23.34 -7.61
CA TYR A 605 -13.73 -24.05 -8.89
C TYR A 605 -14.56 -25.33 -8.75
N ARG A 606 -14.31 -26.13 -7.70
CA ARG A 606 -15.05 -27.38 -7.45
C ARG A 606 -16.54 -27.16 -7.15
N LEU A 607 -16.90 -26.03 -6.55
CA LEU A 607 -18.29 -25.63 -6.29
C LEU A 607 -18.97 -24.92 -7.47
N GLY A 608 -18.32 -24.83 -8.64
CA GLY A 608 -18.93 -24.26 -9.84
C GLY A 608 -18.96 -22.73 -9.89
N LEU A 609 -18.20 -22.04 -9.03
CA LEU A 609 -18.04 -20.58 -9.08
C LEU A 609 -17.02 -20.13 -10.16
N GLY A 610 -16.32 -21.09 -10.79
CA GLY A 610 -15.30 -20.87 -11.81
C GLY A 610 -13.95 -20.43 -11.25
N ALA A 611 -13.95 -19.43 -10.36
CA ALA A 611 -12.77 -19.05 -9.59
C ALA A 611 -13.14 -18.44 -8.25
N GLU A 612 -12.17 -18.34 -7.36
CA GLU A 612 -12.31 -17.69 -6.05
C GLU A 612 -11.20 -16.66 -5.82
N VAL A 613 -11.54 -15.59 -5.12
CA VAL A 613 -10.51 -14.68 -4.57
C VAL A 613 -9.93 -15.26 -3.28
N GLY A 614 -10.72 -16.04 -2.54
CA GLY A 614 -10.44 -16.44 -1.17
C GLY A 614 -11.55 -17.32 -0.62
N ILE A 615 -11.29 -17.96 0.52
CA ILE A 615 -12.33 -18.53 1.38
C ILE A 615 -12.52 -17.59 2.57
N SER A 616 -13.77 -17.31 2.91
CA SER A 616 -14.12 -16.46 4.04
C SER A 616 -14.80 -17.27 5.13
N THR A 617 -14.27 -17.22 6.35
CA THR A 617 -14.95 -17.72 7.55
C THR A 617 -15.74 -16.61 8.27
N GLY A 618 -15.75 -15.39 7.72
CA GLY A 618 -16.55 -14.28 8.23
C GLY A 618 -18.04 -14.56 8.07
N ARG A 619 -18.84 -14.08 9.03
CA ARG A 619 -20.31 -14.26 9.03
C ARG A 619 -21.07 -13.15 8.30
N ILE A 620 -20.37 -12.10 7.87
CA ILE A 620 -20.94 -10.92 7.23
C ILE A 620 -20.44 -10.86 5.79
N HIS A 621 -21.29 -10.36 4.89
CA HIS A 621 -21.03 -10.15 3.47
C HIS A 621 -20.91 -11.43 2.63
N ALA A 622 -19.80 -12.16 2.76
CA ALA A 622 -19.55 -13.39 2.01
C ALA A 622 -18.89 -14.44 2.90
N ARG A 623 -19.38 -15.69 2.83
CA ARG A 623 -18.96 -16.83 3.64
C ARG A 623 -18.74 -18.05 2.74
N GLY A 624 -17.67 -18.80 2.97
CA GLY A 624 -17.22 -19.90 2.11
C GLY A 624 -16.33 -19.39 0.96
N PRO A 625 -16.17 -20.19 -0.11
CA PRO A 625 -15.47 -19.77 -1.32
C PRO A 625 -16.10 -18.52 -1.95
N VAL A 626 -15.28 -17.48 -2.13
CA VAL A 626 -15.73 -16.14 -2.54
C VAL A 626 -15.45 -15.94 -4.03
N GLY A 627 -16.49 -16.17 -4.85
CA GLY A 627 -16.50 -15.86 -6.28
C GLY A 627 -16.86 -14.40 -6.60
N VAL A 628 -17.34 -14.15 -7.82
CA VAL A 628 -17.66 -12.78 -8.29
C VAL A 628 -18.76 -12.12 -7.45
N GLU A 629 -19.78 -12.87 -7.02
CA GLU A 629 -20.89 -12.32 -6.23
C GLU A 629 -20.43 -11.75 -4.88
N GLY A 630 -19.41 -12.36 -4.25
CA GLY A 630 -18.82 -11.83 -3.02
C GLY A 630 -17.97 -10.57 -3.21
N LEU A 631 -17.80 -10.09 -4.45
CA LEU A 631 -17.16 -8.82 -4.77
C LEU A 631 -18.17 -7.73 -5.16
N LEU A 632 -19.47 -8.00 -4.97
CA LEU A 632 -20.56 -7.08 -5.24
C LEU A 632 -21.29 -6.76 -3.95
N THR A 633 -21.89 -5.57 -3.90
CA THR A 633 -22.87 -5.18 -2.88
C THR A 633 -24.18 -4.81 -3.58
N THR A 634 -25.17 -4.30 -2.84
CA THR A 634 -26.46 -3.89 -3.38
C THR A 634 -26.73 -2.41 -3.19
N LYS A 635 -27.53 -1.84 -4.09
CA LYS A 635 -28.03 -0.46 -4.00
C LYS A 635 -29.52 -0.43 -4.29
N TRP A 636 -30.25 0.36 -3.52
CA TRP A 636 -31.66 0.69 -3.76
C TRP A 636 -31.77 1.86 -4.75
N VAL A 637 -32.63 1.71 -5.74
CA VAL A 637 -32.96 2.72 -6.74
C VAL A 637 -34.47 2.87 -6.75
N LEU A 638 -34.95 4.04 -6.33
CA LEU A 638 -36.36 4.39 -6.36
C LEU A 638 -36.59 5.38 -7.49
N ASN A 639 -37.50 5.06 -8.40
CA ASN A 639 -37.99 6.01 -9.40
C ASN A 639 -39.42 6.38 -9.02
N GLY A 640 -39.70 7.68 -8.92
CA GLY A 640 -41.03 8.24 -8.67
C GLY A 640 -41.39 9.32 -9.69
N ASP A 641 -42.61 9.85 -9.60
CA ASP A 641 -43.15 10.91 -10.45
C ASP A 641 -43.53 12.14 -9.60
N GLY A 642 -42.54 12.69 -8.90
CA GLY A 642 -42.74 13.84 -8.00
C GLY A 642 -43.33 13.47 -6.63
N ASP A 643 -43.33 12.19 -6.26
CA ASP A 643 -43.85 11.70 -4.98
C ASP A 643 -43.15 12.37 -3.79
N ILE A 644 -43.92 12.84 -2.82
CA ILE A 644 -43.42 13.41 -1.56
C ILE A 644 -43.84 12.53 -0.38
N ALA A 645 -42.98 12.44 0.64
CA ALA A 645 -43.25 11.59 1.81
C ALA A 645 -44.50 12.02 2.60
N ALA A 646 -44.89 13.29 2.52
CA ALA A 646 -46.07 13.82 3.21
C ALA A 646 -47.39 13.21 2.71
N ASP A 647 -47.45 12.75 1.46
CA ASP A 647 -48.67 12.15 0.89
C ASP A 647 -48.95 10.73 1.44
N TYR A 648 -47.99 10.16 2.18
CA TYR A 648 -48.06 8.83 2.78
C TYR A 648 -48.02 8.84 4.32
N ALA A 649 -48.13 10.03 4.93
CA ALA A 649 -48.02 10.24 6.38
C ALA A 649 -49.33 10.02 7.15
#